data_AF-A0A7Z0WDC1-F1
#
_entry.id   AF-A0A7Z0WDC1-F1
#
_cell.length_a   1.000
_cell.length_b   1.000
_cell.length_c   1.000
_cell.angle_alpha   90.00
_cell.angle_beta   90.00
_cell.angle_gamma   90.00
#
_symmetry.space_group_name_H-M   'P 1'
#
loop_
_entity.id
_entity.type
_entity.pdbx_description
1 polymer ?
#
loop_
_entity_poly.entity_id
_entity_poly.type
_entity_poly.pdbx_seq_one_letter_code
_entity_poly.pdbx_strand_id
1 'polypeptide(L)'
;MVRDHGNVSERLAFGVTTGPGSRCWPLTPGDPACPVAVGPAGADPTDAATALAALAGLVADGGVQAAGAGVDLGGGFTSARLADAPGDRRDAVLAALRVVDGERLGDRSSVLVALFGLSATKRVGAAAHTAISEGRWAALRLASAASDLLGPEQLERVLALRAPEGTDPFPRGDASTLARHLALVLDRYPKPRRLALVESLWRHVCDELAHRRDLAALADSQATDQLDGLRARHREHLDEPLLRQLGTGTTLAQAARWRPPRWWTAAELGRLLHDAIAATALLRFARTLAAEGLVVAARRHRAELVAADACLTDRERSEASDRSAAHPARPGRYLHDLLGPLRPGRTFTDRTERHVRQRVALARDYGVVVQDAVVGVLYGLDENDRLYECWDACRPWRGERLAQWRAAAGFTRSPWEWEQPPLPDAHPDGPKGTLAERLTPGTDPVAAERPHDLLWLADLADALAPCFGHRTAEVTHRRLVPGLSHDPLVAPAPADPSADSVPLAAAGVAQLVAFGATPPPRCASWDALVEAVSADTAVAEASVGAFPVPPELSTVDRMTLPGTSLVVELGRDPRQLAAWSGYMGNCIGDHWYADDARAGRCVLLALRDGGRLVANVDLRRRGTGWHVEELRARFNDPVEPDLERAVTTWVAGLTAVVPEVTVVPEPPPVRATGGTRRPTGLPAELVRALTTAVEHELARPRVGAARRVYATLLDGDGDFDEQAAVVALKRTRPQRLAELVAAALERGVGPLWRASGVRPLAAAVASVPGRERLGALSGPLPRSSRTLVRRPAIAPAYAMDVVALAIRRAIGTADLARAVASAVARDPTPELVCATVIAATCTESTVDVVRVTEPGATAVPGFPATDLFTDGPWRHALPAAAELGAPVEVFEQRVAEKGLLAPAALLGRGGWPALWARAHR
;
A
#
# COMPACT_ATOMS: atom_id res chain seq x y z
N MET A 1 43.28 36.99 43.63
CA MET A 1 41.89 37.26 44.08
C MET A 1 41.04 36.13 43.53
N VAL A 2 40.82 35.12 44.37
CA VAL A 2 40.17 33.85 44.02
C VAL A 2 38.67 34.12 43.91
N ARG A 3 38.09 33.97 42.71
CA ARG A 3 36.63 33.91 42.56
C ARG A 3 36.20 32.49 42.86
N ASP A 4 35.73 32.33 44.09
CA ASP A 4 34.97 31.18 44.59
C ASP A 4 33.77 30.93 43.65
N HIS A 5 33.89 29.93 42.77
CA HIS A 5 32.76 29.44 41.97
C HIS A 5 32.03 28.44 42.84
N GLY A 6 31.01 28.92 43.56
CA GLY A 6 30.11 28.06 44.31
C GLY A 6 29.62 26.89 43.44
N ASN A 7 29.55 25.70 44.04
CA ASN A 7 29.03 24.46 43.49
C ASN A 7 27.88 24.67 42.47
N VAL A 8 28.21 24.76 41.18
CA VAL A 8 27.21 24.74 40.11
C VAL A 8 26.97 23.28 39.77
N SER A 9 25.83 22.73 40.17
CA SER A 9 25.37 21.42 39.70
C SER A 9 25.20 21.48 38.18
N GLU A 10 25.90 20.62 37.45
CA GLU A 10 25.77 20.54 36.00
C GLU A 10 24.60 19.62 35.63
N ARG A 11 23.84 20.00 34.59
CA ARG A 11 22.77 19.18 34.05
C ARG A 11 23.35 18.18 33.05
N LEU A 12 22.98 16.93 33.21
CA LEU A 12 23.32 15.81 32.34
C LEU A 12 22.09 15.38 31.55
N ALA A 13 22.32 14.57 30.52
CA ALA A 13 21.27 13.93 29.74
C ALA A 13 20.29 13.16 30.63
N PHE A 14 19.07 12.95 30.13
CA PHE A 14 17.99 12.22 30.81
C PHE A 14 17.52 12.85 32.13
N GLY A 15 17.76 14.16 32.31
CA GLY A 15 17.29 14.92 33.47
C GLY A 15 18.08 14.65 34.76
N VAL A 16 19.30 14.10 34.65
CA VAL A 16 20.18 13.84 35.79
C VAL A 16 20.99 15.10 36.12
N THR A 17 21.26 15.35 37.39
CA THR A 17 22.14 16.44 37.86
C THR A 17 23.32 15.88 38.63
N THR A 18 24.49 16.49 38.50
CA THR A 18 25.65 16.10 39.31
C THR A 18 25.37 16.29 40.81
N GLY A 19 25.90 15.38 41.63
CA GLY A 19 25.81 15.47 43.08
C GLY A 19 26.70 16.59 43.65
N PRO A 20 26.47 17.03 44.90
CA PRO A 20 27.35 18.00 45.56
C PRO A 20 28.79 17.48 45.62
N GLY A 21 29.76 18.28 45.19
CA GLY A 21 31.17 17.90 45.17
C GLY A 21 31.60 17.05 43.96
N SER A 22 30.75 16.90 42.95
CA SER A 22 31.09 16.27 41.67
C SER A 22 31.32 17.29 40.56
N ARG A 23 32.21 16.98 39.61
CA ARG A 23 32.52 17.78 38.42
C ARG A 23 32.46 16.91 37.16
N CYS A 24 32.23 17.53 36.00
CA CYS A 24 32.32 16.87 34.70
C CYS A 24 33.63 17.21 33.98
N TRP A 25 34.19 16.22 33.30
CA TRP A 25 35.33 16.37 32.38
C TRP A 25 34.88 15.96 30.97
N PRO A 26 34.76 16.90 30.02
CA PRO A 26 34.33 16.59 28.65
C PRO A 26 35.43 15.92 27.85
N LEU A 27 35.05 14.92 27.06
CA LEU A 27 35.94 14.25 26.12
C LEU A 27 36.37 15.20 24.98
N THR A 28 35.49 16.11 24.59
CA THR A 28 35.71 17.13 23.55
C THR A 28 35.16 18.46 24.05
N PRO A 29 36.02 19.36 24.56
CA PRO A 29 35.59 20.65 25.10
C PRO A 29 34.84 21.50 24.05
N GLY A 30 33.71 22.09 24.44
CA GLY A 30 32.92 23.00 23.58
C GLY A 30 31.79 22.32 22.81
N ASP A 31 31.69 20.99 22.82
CA ASP A 31 30.54 20.27 22.26
C ASP A 31 29.43 20.13 23.32
N PRO A 32 28.22 20.70 23.10
CA PRO A 32 27.11 20.64 24.06
C PRO A 32 26.48 19.25 24.21
N ALA A 33 26.72 18.31 23.29
CA ALA A 33 26.22 16.93 23.35
C ALA A 33 27.31 15.90 23.76
N CYS A 34 28.46 16.40 24.24
CA CYS A 34 29.67 15.63 24.46
C CYS A 34 29.52 14.54 25.55
N PRO A 35 30.13 13.36 25.36
CA PRO A 35 30.46 12.43 26.45
C PRO A 35 31.32 13.09 27.54
N VAL A 36 30.98 12.85 28.80
CA VAL A 36 31.71 13.37 29.97
C VAL A 36 32.02 12.25 30.96
N ALA A 37 33.16 12.37 31.64
CA ALA A 37 33.43 11.63 32.86
C ALA A 37 32.97 12.46 34.06
N VAL A 38 32.18 11.89 34.96
CA VAL A 38 31.63 12.54 36.15
C VAL A 38 32.26 11.92 37.39
N GLY A 39 32.95 12.73 38.20
CA GLY A 39 33.70 12.25 39.36
C GLY A 39 33.95 13.34 40.42
N PRO A 40 34.76 13.08 41.46
CA PRO A 40 34.99 14.00 42.58
C PRO A 40 35.69 15.29 42.14
N ALA A 41 35.17 16.46 42.50
CA ALA A 41 35.68 17.76 42.03
C ALA A 41 37.17 18.03 42.39
N GLY A 42 37.69 17.37 43.43
CA GLY A 42 39.09 17.43 43.86
C GLY A 42 39.94 16.23 43.42
N ALA A 43 39.51 15.45 42.43
CA ALA A 43 40.25 14.29 41.93
C ALA A 43 41.63 14.70 41.35
N ASP A 44 42.62 13.82 41.47
CA ASP A 44 43.95 14.01 40.89
C ASP A 44 43.82 14.12 39.35
N PRO A 45 44.56 15.05 38.69
CA PRO A 45 44.57 15.15 37.23
C PRO A 45 44.86 13.83 36.50
N THR A 46 45.65 12.95 37.11
CA THR A 46 46.00 11.62 36.59
C THR A 46 44.80 10.67 36.60
N ASP A 47 44.00 10.71 37.66
CA ASP A 47 42.77 9.91 37.78
C ASP A 47 41.71 10.39 36.76
N ALA A 48 41.57 11.71 36.60
CA ALA A 48 40.68 12.29 35.60
C ALA A 48 41.13 11.94 34.16
N ALA A 49 42.45 11.94 33.88
CA ALA A 49 42.98 11.54 32.59
C ALA A 49 42.73 10.04 32.30
N THR A 50 42.87 9.19 33.32
CA THR A 50 42.57 7.75 33.21
C THR A 50 41.09 7.50 32.94
N ALA A 51 40.20 8.21 33.64
CA ALA A 51 38.76 8.14 33.40
C ALA A 51 38.37 8.62 31.99
N LEU A 52 38.99 9.69 31.49
CA LEU A 52 38.77 10.16 30.11
C LEU A 52 39.26 9.16 29.07
N ALA A 53 40.39 8.47 29.31
CA ALA A 53 40.86 7.39 28.44
C ALA A 53 39.90 6.20 28.45
N ALA A 54 39.38 5.81 29.61
CA ALA A 54 38.36 4.76 29.73
C ALA A 54 37.05 5.15 29.03
N LEU A 55 36.64 6.42 29.12
CA LEU A 55 35.49 6.95 28.40
C LEU A 55 35.71 6.95 26.89
N ALA A 56 36.91 7.33 26.42
CA ALA A 56 37.27 7.26 25.01
C ALA A 56 37.18 5.83 24.47
N GLY A 57 37.66 4.84 25.24
CA GLY A 57 37.52 3.42 24.91
C GLY A 57 36.05 2.98 24.84
N LEU A 58 35.24 3.35 25.83
CA LEU A 58 33.80 3.06 25.84
C LEU A 58 33.09 3.64 24.61
N VAL A 59 33.44 4.87 24.21
CA VAL A 59 32.88 5.52 23.02
C VAL A 59 33.37 4.84 21.73
N ALA A 60 34.62 4.39 21.69
CA ALA A 60 35.17 3.68 20.53
C ALA A 60 34.48 2.32 20.32
N ASP A 61 34.21 1.58 21.40
CA ASP A 61 33.63 0.23 21.31
C ASP A 61 32.10 0.25 21.24
N GLY A 62 31.44 1.07 22.08
CA GLY A 62 29.98 1.10 22.25
C GLY A 62 29.29 2.32 21.63
N GLY A 63 30.04 3.21 21.01
CA GLY A 63 29.55 4.48 20.48
C GLY A 63 29.24 5.52 21.57
N VAL A 64 28.95 6.74 21.11
CA VAL A 64 28.60 7.88 21.98
C VAL A 64 27.40 7.59 22.89
N GLN A 65 26.47 6.75 22.45
CA GLN A 65 25.27 6.36 23.20
C GLN A 65 25.62 5.60 24.49
N ALA A 66 26.61 4.69 24.46
CA ALA A 66 27.04 3.91 25.63
C ALA A 66 27.59 4.80 26.76
N ALA A 67 28.17 5.96 26.43
CA ALA A 67 28.64 6.91 27.43
C ALA A 67 27.52 7.45 28.33
N GLY A 68 26.27 7.45 27.88
CA GLY A 68 25.11 7.88 28.68
C GLY A 68 24.65 6.88 29.74
N ALA A 69 25.24 5.68 29.80
CA ALA A 69 24.70 4.59 30.61
C ALA A 69 25.04 4.65 32.11
N GLY A 70 25.97 5.52 32.51
CA GLY A 70 26.49 5.54 33.90
C GLY A 70 27.54 4.46 34.16
N VAL A 71 28.38 4.13 33.17
CA VAL A 71 29.42 3.10 33.30
C VAL A 71 30.49 3.56 34.28
N ASP A 72 30.89 2.70 35.22
CA ASP A 72 32.04 2.89 36.09
C ASP A 72 33.34 2.93 35.27
N LEU A 73 33.99 4.09 35.31
CA LEU A 73 35.25 4.38 34.63
C LEU A 73 36.46 4.14 35.55
N GLY A 74 36.23 3.77 36.82
CA GLY A 74 37.24 3.63 37.86
C GLY A 74 37.50 4.92 38.64
N GLY A 75 38.12 4.83 39.82
CA GLY A 75 38.52 5.99 40.62
C GLY A 75 37.35 6.86 41.13
N GLY A 76 36.12 6.31 41.17
CA GLY A 76 34.91 7.06 41.50
C GLY A 76 34.33 7.88 40.34
N PHE A 77 34.80 7.66 39.11
CA PHE A 77 34.26 8.30 37.91
C PHE A 77 33.22 7.43 37.22
N THR A 78 32.20 8.07 36.67
CA THR A 78 31.14 7.43 35.89
C THR A 78 30.97 8.11 34.54
N SER A 79 30.52 7.38 33.52
CA SER A 79 30.23 7.93 32.21
C SER A 79 28.89 8.66 32.20
N ALA A 80 28.81 9.84 31.57
CA ALA A 80 27.55 10.50 31.27
C ALA A 80 27.63 11.29 29.95
N ARG A 81 26.54 11.98 29.61
CA ARG A 81 26.46 12.95 28.51
C ARG A 81 25.86 14.26 29.03
N LEU A 82 26.25 15.38 28.44
CA LEU A 82 25.71 16.70 28.77
C LEU A 82 24.21 16.82 28.41
N ALA A 83 23.50 17.77 29.02
CA ALA A 83 22.03 17.88 28.94
C ALA A 83 21.46 17.98 27.52
N ASP A 84 22.19 18.58 26.58
CA ASP A 84 21.71 18.76 25.19
C ASP A 84 21.90 17.51 24.32
N ALA A 85 22.47 16.44 24.89
CA ALA A 85 22.61 15.16 24.21
C ALA A 85 21.24 14.49 23.97
N PRO A 86 20.88 14.18 22.71
CA PRO A 86 19.66 13.45 22.41
C PRO A 86 19.77 11.96 22.79
N GLY A 87 18.63 11.31 23.03
CA GLY A 87 18.51 9.86 23.22
C GLY A 87 17.67 9.46 24.43
N ASP A 88 17.63 8.15 24.72
CA ASP A 88 16.97 7.56 25.88
C ASP A 88 17.97 6.75 26.74
N ARG A 89 17.77 6.75 28.06
CA ARG A 89 18.61 5.99 29.01
C ARG A 89 18.57 4.49 28.75
N ARG A 90 17.43 3.96 28.32
CA ARG A 90 17.22 2.54 27.95
C ARG A 90 18.21 2.11 26.89
N ASP A 91 18.36 2.92 25.84
CA ASP A 91 19.23 2.59 24.72
C ASP A 91 20.71 2.75 25.07
N ALA A 92 21.05 3.75 25.91
CA ALA A 92 22.39 3.89 26.47
C ALA A 92 22.83 2.63 27.24
N VAL A 93 21.96 2.11 28.10
CA VAL A 93 22.21 0.87 28.86
C VAL A 93 22.33 -0.35 27.92
N LEU A 94 21.48 -0.46 26.90
CA LEU A 94 21.57 -1.54 25.91
C LEU A 94 22.87 -1.48 25.08
N ALA A 95 23.35 -0.28 24.73
CA ALA A 95 24.60 -0.07 24.04
C ALA A 95 25.80 -0.46 24.93
N ALA A 96 25.80 -0.03 26.19
CA ALA A 96 26.86 -0.35 27.13
C ALA A 96 26.94 -1.85 27.47
N LEU A 97 25.81 -2.52 27.69
CA LEU A 97 25.76 -3.97 28.00
C LEU A 97 26.44 -4.86 26.93
N ARG A 98 26.60 -4.36 25.70
CA ARG A 98 27.29 -5.09 24.62
C ARG A 98 28.80 -5.04 24.71
N VAL A 99 29.35 -4.05 25.42
CA VAL A 99 30.79 -3.73 25.41
C VAL A 99 31.42 -3.71 26.79
N VAL A 100 30.61 -3.66 27.86
CA VAL A 100 31.08 -3.77 29.24
C VAL A 100 30.32 -4.83 30.02
N ASP A 101 31.00 -5.42 31.01
CA ASP A 101 30.38 -6.30 31.98
C ASP A 101 29.31 -5.57 32.80
N GLY A 102 28.21 -6.25 33.09
CA GLY A 102 27.07 -5.68 33.80
C GLY A 102 27.39 -5.09 35.18
N GLU A 103 28.47 -5.55 35.83
CA GLU A 103 28.94 -5.02 37.11
C GLU A 103 29.41 -3.56 37.02
N ARG A 104 29.94 -3.17 35.85
CA ARG A 104 30.38 -1.78 35.60
C ARG A 104 29.22 -0.82 35.38
N LEU A 105 27.99 -1.29 35.22
CA LEU A 105 26.80 -0.44 35.05
C LEU A 105 26.11 -0.05 36.37
N GLY A 106 26.73 -0.41 37.50
CA GLY A 106 26.22 -0.13 38.84
C GLY A 106 25.22 -1.17 39.34
N ASP A 107 24.30 -0.76 40.23
CA ASP A 107 23.34 -1.67 40.84
C ASP A 107 22.45 -2.36 39.79
N ARG A 108 22.39 -3.70 39.89
CA ARG A 108 21.64 -4.55 38.95
C ARG A 108 20.16 -4.20 38.89
N SER A 109 19.57 -3.76 40.00
CA SER A 109 18.15 -3.36 40.03
C SER A 109 17.94 -2.08 39.21
N SER A 110 18.86 -1.12 39.31
CA SER A 110 18.85 0.13 38.54
C SER A 110 18.97 -0.10 37.04
N VAL A 111 19.83 -1.04 36.61
CA VAL A 111 19.96 -1.46 35.20
C VAL A 111 18.65 -2.06 34.68
N LEU A 112 18.04 -2.97 35.44
CA LEU A 112 16.77 -3.59 35.04
C LEU A 112 15.62 -2.58 34.98
N VAL A 113 15.58 -1.61 35.90
CA VAL A 113 14.59 -0.52 35.87
C VAL A 113 14.80 0.38 34.66
N ALA A 114 16.03 0.67 34.26
CA ALA A 114 16.30 1.42 33.04
C ALA A 114 15.79 0.70 31.77
N LEU A 115 15.87 -0.65 31.75
CA LEU A 115 15.40 -1.45 30.62
C LEU A 115 13.88 -1.67 30.61
N PHE A 116 13.29 -1.99 31.76
CA PHE A 116 11.90 -2.50 31.84
C PHE A 116 10.97 -1.65 32.71
N GLY A 117 11.43 -0.53 33.25
CA GLY A 117 10.65 0.34 34.13
C GLY A 117 10.08 -0.39 35.34
N LEU A 118 8.78 -0.19 35.59
CA LEU A 118 8.06 -0.82 36.71
C LEU A 118 7.91 -2.34 36.56
N SER A 119 8.17 -2.90 35.37
CA SER A 119 8.12 -4.34 35.12
C SER A 119 9.42 -5.06 35.49
N ALA A 120 10.42 -4.34 36.03
CA ALA A 120 11.69 -4.88 36.50
C ALA A 120 11.54 -5.75 37.76
N THR A 121 11.10 -7.00 37.58
CA THR A 121 11.00 -7.99 38.65
C THR A 121 12.20 -8.93 38.69
N LYS A 122 12.38 -9.68 39.79
CA LYS A 122 13.43 -10.70 39.91
C LYS A 122 13.36 -11.75 38.78
N ARG A 123 12.16 -12.12 38.34
CA ARG A 123 11.96 -13.11 37.26
C ARG A 123 12.36 -12.55 35.90
N VAL A 124 11.92 -11.33 35.59
CA VAL A 124 12.34 -10.61 34.37
C VAL A 124 13.85 -10.42 34.34
N GLY A 125 14.46 -10.09 35.49
CA GLY A 125 15.92 -9.97 35.62
C GLY A 125 16.69 -11.27 35.38
N ALA A 126 16.14 -12.42 35.79
CA ALA A 126 16.72 -13.73 35.48
C ALA A 126 16.61 -14.05 33.98
N ALA A 127 15.43 -13.84 33.38
CA ALA A 127 15.22 -14.05 31.94
C ALA A 127 16.11 -13.14 31.08
N ALA A 128 16.27 -11.87 31.46
CA ALA A 128 17.15 -10.92 30.79
C ALA A 128 18.62 -11.35 30.87
N HIS A 129 19.06 -11.85 32.03
CA HIS A 129 20.41 -12.39 32.18
C HIS A 129 20.64 -13.62 31.29
N THR A 130 19.69 -14.54 31.22
CA THR A 130 19.77 -15.68 30.29
C THR A 130 19.81 -15.22 28.83
N ALA A 131 19.02 -14.21 28.46
CA ALA A 131 19.06 -13.65 27.11
C ALA A 131 20.43 -13.04 26.78
N ILE A 132 21.04 -12.31 27.72
CA ILE A 132 22.39 -11.75 27.55
C ILE A 132 23.43 -12.85 27.44
N SER A 133 23.42 -13.85 28.33
CA SER A 133 24.41 -14.94 28.32
C SER A 133 24.33 -15.82 27.07
N GLU A 134 23.13 -15.96 26.49
CA GLU A 134 22.92 -16.71 25.24
C GLU A 134 23.04 -15.80 23.99
N GLY A 135 23.43 -14.53 24.13
CA GLY A 135 23.61 -13.60 23.01
C GLY A 135 22.30 -13.20 22.29
N ARG A 136 21.13 -13.38 22.93
CA ARG A 136 19.80 -13.09 22.37
C ARG A 136 19.45 -11.60 22.44
N TRP A 137 20.32 -10.76 21.87
CA TRP A 137 20.24 -9.31 21.90
C TRP A 137 18.98 -8.74 21.26
N ALA A 138 18.52 -9.33 20.15
CA ALA A 138 17.30 -8.87 19.46
C ALA A 138 16.04 -9.06 20.33
N ALA A 139 15.95 -10.19 21.04
CA ALA A 139 14.86 -10.45 21.99
C ALA A 139 14.93 -9.49 23.20
N LEU A 140 16.13 -9.21 23.71
CA LEU A 140 16.33 -8.23 24.79
C LEU A 140 15.87 -6.82 24.37
N ARG A 141 16.25 -6.35 23.17
CA ARG A 141 15.83 -5.05 22.63
C ARG A 141 14.31 -4.97 22.45
N LEU A 142 13.70 -6.01 21.88
CA LEU A 142 12.24 -6.06 21.72
C LEU A 142 11.52 -6.07 23.07
N ALA A 143 11.99 -6.85 24.04
CA ALA A 143 11.41 -6.88 25.38
C ALA A 143 11.54 -5.52 26.09
N SER A 144 12.69 -4.87 25.95
CA SER A 144 12.93 -3.52 26.46
C SER A 144 11.95 -2.52 25.84
N ALA A 145 11.77 -2.55 24.51
CA ALA A 145 10.81 -1.71 23.79
C ALA A 145 9.34 -1.99 24.16
N ALA A 146 8.98 -3.26 24.40
CA ALA A 146 7.61 -3.65 24.73
C ALA A 146 7.26 -3.49 26.24
N SER A 147 8.23 -3.09 27.08
CA SER A 147 8.07 -3.01 28.53
C SER A 147 7.01 -2.01 28.99
N ASP A 148 6.78 -0.96 28.22
CA ASP A 148 5.76 0.05 28.48
C ASP A 148 4.33 -0.49 28.20
N LEU A 149 4.21 -1.58 27.44
CA LEU A 149 2.95 -2.16 26.99
C LEU A 149 2.57 -3.48 27.66
N LEU A 150 3.57 -4.20 28.18
CA LEU A 150 3.47 -5.58 28.67
C LEU A 150 3.80 -5.67 30.16
N GLY A 151 3.17 -6.63 30.85
CA GLY A 151 3.51 -6.99 32.22
C GLY A 151 4.70 -7.95 32.34
N PRO A 152 5.21 -8.19 33.56
CA PRO A 152 6.41 -9.00 33.80
C PRO A 152 6.36 -10.41 33.19
N GLU A 153 5.25 -11.15 33.36
CA GLU A 153 5.11 -12.52 32.85
C GLU A 153 5.12 -12.57 31.32
N GLN A 154 4.66 -11.49 30.68
CA GLN A 154 4.62 -11.35 29.23
C GLN A 154 6.01 -11.00 28.69
N LEU A 155 6.78 -10.17 29.43
CA LEU A 155 8.17 -9.87 29.10
C LEU A 155 9.07 -11.10 29.22
N GLU A 156 8.85 -11.99 30.19
CA GLU A 156 9.55 -13.29 30.26
C GLU A 156 9.39 -14.09 28.95
N ARG A 157 8.20 -14.05 28.34
CA ARG A 157 7.95 -14.71 27.05
C ARG A 157 8.65 -14.04 25.89
N VAL A 158 8.64 -12.70 25.82
CA VAL A 158 9.37 -11.96 24.77
C VAL A 158 10.87 -12.19 24.89
N LEU A 159 11.42 -12.18 26.11
CA LEU A 159 12.81 -12.50 26.39
C LEU A 159 13.18 -13.94 26.06
N ALA A 160 12.22 -14.87 25.96
CA ALA A 160 12.42 -16.27 25.58
C ALA A 160 12.45 -16.50 24.06
N LEU A 161 12.09 -15.50 23.24
CA LEU A 161 12.08 -15.63 21.79
C LEU A 161 13.48 -15.96 21.24
N ARG A 162 13.50 -16.74 20.16
CA ARG A 162 14.71 -17.11 19.41
C ARG A 162 14.51 -16.78 17.94
N ALA A 163 15.55 -16.22 17.34
CA ALA A 163 15.60 -15.98 15.91
C ALA A 163 16.16 -17.24 15.23
N PRO A 164 15.75 -17.55 13.99
CA PRO A 164 16.41 -18.55 13.16
C PRO A 164 17.92 -18.28 13.06
N GLU A 165 18.72 -19.35 12.96
CA GLU A 165 20.18 -19.24 12.84
C GLU A 165 20.58 -18.38 11.63
N GLY A 166 21.58 -17.51 11.81
CA GLY A 166 22.05 -16.59 10.77
C GLY A 166 21.10 -15.42 10.47
N THR A 167 20.02 -15.24 11.24
CA THR A 167 19.12 -14.08 11.11
C THR A 167 19.19 -13.17 12.33
N ASP A 168 19.12 -11.86 12.11
CA ASP A 168 18.96 -10.87 13.17
C ASP A 168 17.70 -10.03 12.87
N PRO A 169 16.59 -10.23 13.60
CA PRO A 169 15.35 -9.47 13.39
C PRO A 169 15.42 -8.05 13.97
N PHE A 170 16.51 -7.68 14.67
CA PHE A 170 16.72 -6.34 15.22
C PHE A 170 18.19 -5.90 15.06
N PRO A 171 18.69 -5.77 13.81
CA PRO A 171 20.09 -5.47 13.55
C PRO A 171 20.46 -4.02 13.90
N ARG A 172 19.51 -3.09 13.70
CA ARG A 172 19.67 -1.64 13.94
C ARG A 172 18.39 -1.02 14.48
N GLY A 173 18.51 0.22 14.97
CA GLY A 173 17.44 0.98 15.58
C GLY A 173 17.49 0.98 17.11
N ASP A 174 16.84 1.97 17.69
CA ASP A 174 16.71 2.14 19.14
C ASP A 174 15.45 1.45 19.69
N ALA A 175 15.57 0.87 20.89
CA ALA A 175 14.44 0.26 21.58
C ALA A 175 13.42 1.31 22.04
N SER A 176 13.85 2.52 22.39
CA SER A 176 12.95 3.64 22.71
C SER A 176 12.09 4.06 21.52
N THR A 177 12.70 4.17 20.32
CA THR A 177 11.97 4.51 19.09
C THR A 177 10.94 3.44 18.76
N LEU A 178 11.31 2.15 18.86
CA LEU A 178 10.37 1.05 18.69
C LEU A 178 9.26 1.09 19.75
N ALA A 179 9.57 1.40 21.02
CA ALA A 179 8.57 1.49 22.08
C ALA A 179 7.46 2.49 21.72
N ARG A 180 7.84 3.66 21.20
CA ARG A 180 6.90 4.68 20.73
C ARG A 180 6.04 4.18 19.56
N HIS A 181 6.65 3.52 18.57
CA HIS A 181 5.90 2.95 17.44
C HIS A 181 4.91 1.87 17.90
N LEU A 182 5.34 0.96 18.78
CA LEU A 182 4.47 -0.08 19.33
C LEU A 182 3.33 0.52 20.17
N ALA A 183 3.60 1.57 20.95
CA ALA A 183 2.58 2.21 21.76
C ALA A 183 1.49 2.84 20.89
N LEU A 184 1.89 3.58 19.85
CA LEU A 184 0.97 4.20 18.91
C LEU A 184 0.01 3.18 18.26
N VAL A 185 0.53 1.99 17.93
CA VAL A 185 -0.23 0.95 17.23
C VAL A 185 -1.03 0.06 18.19
N LEU A 186 -0.47 -0.29 19.34
CA LEU A 186 -0.96 -1.41 20.17
C LEU A 186 -1.71 -1.00 21.45
N ASP A 187 -1.63 0.26 21.89
CA ASP A 187 -2.14 0.64 23.22
C ASP A 187 -3.65 0.43 23.37
N ARG A 188 -4.42 0.52 22.30
CA ARG A 188 -5.87 0.24 22.32
C ARG A 188 -6.25 -1.22 22.60
N TYR A 189 -5.33 -2.17 22.44
CA TYR A 189 -5.61 -3.59 22.63
C TYR A 189 -5.41 -4.02 24.09
N PRO A 190 -6.15 -5.03 24.58
CA PRO A 190 -5.89 -5.59 25.90
C PRO A 190 -4.52 -6.28 25.97
N LYS A 191 -3.88 -6.30 27.14
CA LYS A 191 -2.52 -6.84 27.33
C LYS A 191 -2.26 -8.23 26.71
N PRO A 192 -3.14 -9.25 26.83
CA PRO A 192 -2.90 -10.54 26.19
C PRO A 192 -2.83 -10.45 24.67
N ARG A 193 -3.60 -9.55 24.07
CA ARG A 193 -3.60 -9.31 22.63
C ARG A 193 -2.33 -8.57 22.20
N ARG A 194 -1.85 -7.60 22.98
CA ARG A 194 -0.58 -6.92 22.72
C ARG A 194 0.58 -7.91 22.61
N LEU A 195 0.68 -8.86 23.55
CA LEU A 195 1.69 -9.91 23.51
C LEU A 195 1.59 -10.77 22.25
N ALA A 196 0.38 -11.24 21.90
CA ALA A 196 0.17 -12.06 20.70
C ALA A 196 0.59 -11.33 19.41
N LEU A 197 0.35 -10.01 19.34
CA LEU A 197 0.77 -9.19 18.21
C LEU A 197 2.28 -8.97 18.18
N VAL A 198 2.94 -8.77 19.31
CA VAL A 198 4.41 -8.69 19.40
C VAL A 198 5.07 -10.01 18.99
N GLU A 199 4.56 -11.15 19.46
CA GLU A 199 5.04 -12.48 19.05
C GLU A 199 4.75 -12.77 17.57
N SER A 200 3.66 -12.24 17.02
CA SER A 200 3.34 -12.35 15.59
C SER A 200 4.25 -11.47 14.73
N LEU A 201 4.58 -10.25 15.19
CA LEU A 201 5.53 -9.35 14.53
C LEU A 201 6.91 -9.99 14.43
N TRP A 202 7.39 -10.57 15.54
CA TRP A 202 8.67 -11.30 15.56
C TRP A 202 8.69 -12.43 14.52
N ARG A 203 7.66 -13.30 14.51
CA ARG A 203 7.57 -14.41 13.57
C ARG A 203 7.54 -13.92 12.13
N HIS A 204 6.70 -12.94 11.81
CA HIS A 204 6.60 -12.36 10.47
C HIS A 204 7.96 -11.88 9.94
N VAL A 205 8.71 -11.12 10.75
CA VAL A 205 10.05 -10.62 10.38
C VAL A 205 11.06 -11.75 10.25
N CYS A 206 11.07 -12.72 11.18
CA CYS A 206 11.97 -13.86 11.11
C CYS A 206 11.71 -14.73 9.87
N ASP A 207 10.44 -14.96 9.53
CA ASP A 207 10.05 -15.75 8.36
C ASP A 207 10.48 -15.04 7.07
N GLU A 208 10.32 -13.72 6.99
CA GLU A 208 10.78 -12.92 5.85
C GLU A 208 12.31 -12.89 5.72
N LEU A 209 13.05 -12.73 6.82
CA LEU A 209 14.51 -12.77 6.81
C LEU A 209 15.05 -14.15 6.42
N ALA A 210 14.46 -15.22 6.96
CA ALA A 210 14.80 -16.58 6.58
C ALA A 210 14.54 -16.81 5.09
N HIS A 211 13.40 -16.32 4.60
CA HIS A 211 13.03 -16.44 3.19
C HIS A 211 14.05 -15.75 2.26
N ARG A 212 14.46 -14.51 2.56
CA ARG A 212 15.47 -13.81 1.74
C ARG A 212 16.83 -14.49 1.76
N ARG A 213 17.24 -14.99 2.91
CA ARG A 213 18.46 -15.80 3.04
C ARG A 213 18.38 -17.02 2.12
N ASP A 214 17.24 -17.70 2.10
CA ASP A 214 17.03 -18.87 1.24
C ASP A 214 17.03 -18.50 -0.26
N LEU A 215 16.46 -17.35 -0.64
CA LEU A 215 16.53 -16.84 -2.01
C LEU A 215 17.97 -16.51 -2.45
N ALA A 216 18.73 -15.84 -1.59
CA ALA A 216 20.14 -15.54 -1.86
C ALA A 216 20.97 -16.83 -2.01
N ALA A 217 20.79 -17.79 -1.09
CA ALA A 217 21.45 -19.09 -1.16
C ALA A 217 21.08 -19.87 -2.43
N LEU A 218 19.82 -19.78 -2.88
CA LEU A 218 19.40 -20.38 -4.15
C LEU A 218 20.13 -19.71 -5.32
N ALA A 219 20.13 -18.38 -5.40
CA ALA A 219 20.81 -17.65 -6.48
C ALA A 219 22.30 -18.01 -6.56
N ASP A 220 23.00 -18.02 -5.41
CA ASP A 220 24.42 -18.40 -5.31
C ASP A 220 24.70 -19.86 -5.71
N SER A 221 23.70 -20.73 -5.61
CA SER A 221 23.83 -22.15 -5.99
C SER A 221 23.70 -22.41 -7.50
N GLN A 222 23.23 -21.42 -8.27
CA GLN A 222 23.01 -21.58 -9.71
C GLN A 222 24.29 -21.25 -10.51
N ALA A 223 24.47 -21.94 -11.64
CA ALA A 223 25.58 -21.69 -12.55
C ALA A 223 25.44 -20.33 -13.24
N THR A 224 26.57 -19.71 -13.59
CA THR A 224 26.61 -18.52 -14.45
C THR A 224 27.07 -18.91 -15.86
N ASP A 225 26.67 -18.12 -16.85
CA ASP A 225 27.19 -18.17 -18.23
C ASP A 225 26.93 -19.48 -19.02
N GLN A 226 25.94 -20.30 -18.62
CA GLN A 226 25.57 -21.51 -19.37
C GLN A 226 24.33 -21.32 -20.25
N LEU A 227 23.56 -20.26 -20.02
CA LEU A 227 22.24 -20.03 -20.65
C LEU A 227 22.29 -20.04 -22.17
N ASP A 228 23.20 -19.30 -22.81
CA ASP A 228 23.23 -19.18 -24.27
C ASP A 228 23.63 -20.49 -24.96
N GLY A 229 24.61 -21.20 -24.39
CA GLY A 229 24.99 -22.53 -24.87
C GLY A 229 23.83 -23.53 -24.74
N LEU A 230 23.09 -23.46 -23.63
CA LEU A 230 21.93 -24.31 -23.40
C LEU A 230 20.76 -23.98 -24.32
N ARG A 231 20.49 -22.69 -24.58
CA ARG A 231 19.50 -22.22 -25.58
C ARG A 231 19.81 -22.78 -26.96
N ALA A 232 21.07 -22.67 -27.40
CA ALA A 232 21.50 -23.19 -28.70
C ALA A 232 21.30 -24.71 -28.78
N ARG A 233 21.72 -25.45 -27.74
CA ARG A 233 21.59 -26.91 -27.68
C ARG A 233 20.14 -27.38 -27.65
N HIS A 234 19.27 -26.70 -26.89
CA HIS A 234 17.84 -27.02 -26.83
C HIS A 234 17.15 -26.76 -28.18
N ARG A 235 17.47 -25.63 -28.84
CA ARG A 235 16.95 -25.31 -30.17
C ARG A 235 17.37 -26.34 -31.22
N GLU A 236 18.65 -26.68 -31.28
CA GLU A 236 19.16 -27.72 -32.20
C GLU A 236 18.40 -29.05 -32.01
N HIS A 237 18.15 -29.44 -30.75
CA HIS A 237 17.40 -30.64 -30.44
C HIS A 237 15.92 -30.56 -30.86
N LEU A 238 15.28 -29.39 -30.71
CA LEU A 238 13.90 -29.17 -31.16
C LEU A 238 13.77 -29.11 -32.68
N ASP A 239 14.81 -28.66 -33.38
CA ASP A 239 14.86 -28.59 -34.84
C ASP A 239 15.10 -29.97 -35.48
N GLU A 240 15.70 -30.93 -34.77
CA GLU A 240 16.05 -32.25 -35.30
C GLU A 240 14.84 -33.04 -35.90
N PRO A 241 13.64 -33.09 -35.28
CA PRO A 241 12.45 -33.65 -35.93
C PRO A 241 12.05 -32.92 -37.22
N LEU A 242 12.21 -31.60 -37.30
CA LEU A 242 11.93 -30.80 -38.50
C LEU A 242 12.93 -31.15 -39.60
N LEU A 243 14.22 -31.20 -39.28
CA LEU A 243 15.26 -31.59 -40.23
C LEU A 243 15.03 -33.01 -40.79
N ARG A 244 14.59 -33.95 -39.95
CA ARG A 244 14.22 -35.30 -40.39
C ARG A 244 13.01 -35.32 -41.33
N GLN A 245 12.03 -34.43 -41.13
CA GLN A 245 10.88 -34.29 -42.03
C GLN A 245 11.26 -33.69 -43.39
N LEU A 246 12.17 -32.70 -43.38
CA LEU A 246 12.68 -32.09 -44.61
C LEU A 246 13.58 -33.07 -45.37
N GLY A 247 14.38 -33.89 -44.70
CA GLY A 247 15.28 -34.86 -45.33
C GLY A 247 16.49 -34.21 -46.02
N THR A 248 17.49 -35.03 -46.36
CA THR A 248 18.83 -34.58 -46.80
C THR A 248 18.91 -34.07 -48.25
N GLY A 249 17.81 -34.14 -49.01
CA GLY A 249 17.73 -33.69 -50.42
C GLY A 249 16.84 -32.47 -50.65
N THR A 250 16.34 -31.84 -49.59
CA THR A 250 15.42 -30.68 -49.70
C THR A 250 16.17 -29.42 -50.12
N THR A 251 15.71 -28.80 -51.20
CA THR A 251 16.22 -27.50 -51.67
C THR A 251 15.74 -26.36 -50.77
N LEU A 252 16.45 -25.22 -50.76
CA LEU A 252 16.02 -24.01 -50.03
C LEU A 252 14.61 -23.57 -50.41
N ALA A 253 14.22 -23.69 -51.68
CA ALA A 253 12.89 -23.34 -52.15
C ALA A 253 11.80 -24.30 -51.62
N GLN A 254 12.12 -25.59 -51.46
CA GLN A 254 11.22 -26.57 -50.86
C GLN A 254 11.10 -26.36 -49.35
N ALA A 255 12.22 -26.09 -48.66
CA ALA A 255 12.22 -25.73 -47.24
C ALA A 255 11.39 -24.46 -46.97
N ALA A 256 11.55 -23.41 -47.77
CA ALA A 256 10.80 -22.16 -47.63
C ALA A 256 9.28 -22.31 -47.89
N ARG A 257 8.86 -23.35 -48.62
CA ARG A 257 7.44 -23.65 -48.88
C ARG A 257 6.85 -24.66 -47.90
N TRP A 258 7.67 -25.30 -47.08
CA TRP A 258 7.21 -26.26 -46.11
C TRP A 258 6.26 -25.59 -45.11
N ARG A 259 5.17 -26.29 -44.80
CA ARG A 259 4.24 -25.91 -43.75
C ARG A 259 4.13 -27.06 -42.77
N PRO A 260 4.11 -26.78 -41.46
CA PRO A 260 3.93 -27.83 -40.47
C PRO A 260 2.60 -28.55 -40.70
N PRO A 261 2.57 -29.89 -40.59
CA PRO A 261 1.31 -30.62 -40.50
C PRO A 261 0.43 -30.06 -39.37
N ARG A 262 -0.89 -30.15 -39.50
CA ARG A 262 -1.84 -29.57 -38.52
C ARG A 262 -1.63 -30.06 -37.09
N TRP A 263 -1.11 -31.28 -36.91
CA TRP A 263 -0.84 -31.88 -35.61
C TRP A 263 0.50 -31.46 -34.98
N TRP A 264 1.36 -30.79 -35.76
CA TRP A 264 2.74 -30.50 -35.36
C TRP A 264 2.81 -29.66 -34.08
N THR A 265 2.01 -28.60 -34.00
CA THR A 265 2.00 -27.67 -32.86
C THR A 265 1.63 -28.38 -31.56
N ALA A 266 0.60 -29.24 -31.55
CA ALA A 266 0.21 -29.98 -30.35
C ALA A 266 1.30 -30.97 -29.92
N ALA A 267 1.95 -31.65 -30.89
CA ALA A 267 3.06 -32.54 -30.61
C ALA A 267 4.29 -31.81 -30.05
N GLU A 268 4.58 -30.59 -30.54
CA GLU A 268 5.66 -29.75 -30.04
C GLU A 268 5.38 -29.21 -28.64
N LEU A 269 4.18 -28.66 -28.41
CA LEU A 269 3.72 -28.23 -27.09
C LEU A 269 3.68 -29.40 -26.09
N GLY A 270 3.35 -30.62 -26.53
CA GLY A 270 3.41 -31.82 -25.70
C GLY A 270 4.83 -32.15 -25.21
N ARG A 271 5.86 -32.02 -26.09
CA ARG A 271 7.27 -32.19 -25.68
C ARG A 271 7.71 -31.09 -24.72
N LEU A 272 7.31 -29.84 -25.00
CA LEU A 272 7.64 -28.68 -24.17
C LEU A 272 6.94 -28.71 -22.81
N LEU A 273 5.70 -29.23 -22.73
CA LEU A 273 5.01 -29.51 -21.46
C LEU A 273 5.83 -30.48 -20.59
N HIS A 274 6.36 -31.57 -21.18
CA HIS A 274 7.21 -32.51 -20.45
C HIS A 274 8.50 -31.85 -19.96
N ASP A 275 9.11 -30.98 -20.78
CA ASP A 275 10.29 -30.22 -20.38
C ASP A 275 9.97 -29.22 -19.26
N ALA A 276 8.80 -28.58 -19.30
CA ALA A 276 8.34 -27.64 -18.29
C ALA A 276 8.09 -28.34 -16.95
N ILE A 277 7.45 -29.51 -16.96
CA ILE A 277 7.30 -30.37 -15.77
C ILE A 277 8.68 -30.71 -15.18
N ALA A 278 9.63 -31.11 -16.04
CA ALA A 278 10.95 -31.49 -15.58
C ALA A 278 11.77 -30.31 -15.02
N ALA A 279 11.73 -29.15 -15.69
CA ALA A 279 12.38 -27.92 -15.22
C ALA A 279 11.77 -27.44 -13.90
N THR A 280 10.44 -27.47 -13.77
CA THR A 280 9.73 -27.09 -12.55
C THR A 280 10.14 -27.98 -11.37
N ALA A 281 10.18 -29.30 -11.56
CA ALA A 281 10.63 -30.24 -10.52
C ALA A 281 12.10 -30.00 -10.13
N LEU A 282 12.97 -29.71 -11.10
CA LEU A 282 14.38 -29.42 -10.85
C LEU A 282 14.56 -28.11 -10.06
N LEU A 283 13.83 -27.05 -10.40
CA LEU A 283 13.83 -25.76 -9.70
C LEU A 283 13.32 -25.87 -8.26
N ARG A 284 12.20 -26.56 -8.06
CA ARG A 284 11.65 -26.80 -6.71
C ARG A 284 12.60 -27.62 -5.84
N PHE A 285 13.24 -28.63 -6.42
CA PHE A 285 14.31 -29.39 -5.76
C PHE A 285 15.51 -28.50 -5.42
N ALA A 286 15.96 -27.65 -6.35
CA ALA A 286 17.06 -26.71 -6.15
C ALA A 286 16.82 -25.78 -4.97
N ARG A 287 15.62 -25.20 -4.88
CA ARG A 287 15.21 -24.32 -3.79
C ARG A 287 15.30 -25.01 -2.44
N THR A 288 14.71 -26.20 -2.30
CA THR A 288 14.77 -26.94 -1.03
C THR A 288 16.19 -27.42 -0.72
N LEU A 289 16.98 -27.78 -1.73
CA LEU A 289 18.39 -28.16 -1.55
C LEU A 289 19.23 -27.00 -0.98
N ALA A 290 19.04 -25.79 -1.52
CA ALA A 290 19.75 -24.60 -1.05
C ALA A 290 19.32 -24.17 0.36
N ALA A 291 18.02 -24.25 0.66
CA ALA A 291 17.47 -23.80 1.95
C ALA A 291 17.68 -24.81 3.09
N GLU A 292 17.46 -26.11 2.84
CA GLU A 292 17.33 -27.14 3.88
C GLU A 292 18.27 -28.34 3.69
N GLY A 293 19.08 -28.34 2.62
CA GLY A 293 20.07 -29.37 2.34
C GLY A 293 19.54 -30.64 1.66
N LEU A 294 20.47 -31.51 1.28
CA LEU A 294 20.22 -32.64 0.37
C LEU A 294 19.24 -33.67 0.94
N VAL A 295 19.35 -33.99 2.23
CA VAL A 295 18.51 -35.02 2.87
C VAL A 295 17.03 -34.62 2.82
N VAL A 296 16.74 -33.36 3.16
CA VAL A 296 15.37 -32.85 3.18
C VAL A 296 14.83 -32.75 1.76
N ALA A 297 15.60 -32.19 0.83
CA ALA A 297 15.21 -32.06 -0.57
C ALA A 297 14.90 -33.42 -1.22
N ALA A 298 15.78 -34.41 -1.02
CA ALA A 298 15.62 -35.77 -1.57
C ALA A 298 14.35 -36.44 -1.06
N ARG A 299 14.04 -36.30 0.23
CA ARG A 299 12.83 -36.87 0.83
C ARG A 299 11.57 -36.14 0.34
N ARG A 300 11.57 -34.81 0.35
CA ARG A 300 10.40 -33.97 0.05
C ARG A 300 9.95 -34.11 -1.41
N HIS A 301 10.88 -34.08 -2.35
CA HIS A 301 10.56 -34.02 -3.78
C HIS A 301 10.63 -35.37 -4.48
N ARG A 302 10.84 -36.49 -3.76
CA ARG A 302 11.02 -37.81 -4.40
C ARG A 302 9.89 -38.18 -5.35
N ALA A 303 8.63 -38.05 -4.91
CA ALA A 303 7.47 -38.41 -5.71
C ALA A 303 7.35 -37.53 -6.97
N GLU A 304 7.56 -36.22 -6.81
CA GLU A 304 7.57 -35.26 -7.91
C GLU A 304 8.67 -35.56 -8.93
N LEU A 305 9.90 -35.83 -8.48
CA LEU A 305 11.01 -36.17 -9.37
C LEU A 305 10.77 -37.47 -10.16
N VAL A 306 10.15 -38.48 -9.53
CA VAL A 306 9.78 -39.74 -10.21
C VAL A 306 8.70 -39.50 -11.25
N ALA A 307 7.65 -38.73 -10.93
CA ALA A 307 6.58 -38.42 -11.86
C ALA A 307 7.09 -37.60 -13.05
N ALA A 308 8.01 -36.65 -12.82
CA ALA A 308 8.62 -35.84 -13.86
C ALA A 308 9.61 -36.63 -14.76
N ASP A 309 10.42 -37.55 -14.21
CA ASP A 309 11.28 -38.43 -15.02
C ASP A 309 10.48 -39.35 -15.95
N ALA A 310 9.28 -39.77 -15.53
CA ALA A 310 8.40 -40.62 -16.32
C ALA A 310 7.86 -39.93 -17.58
N CYS A 311 8.00 -38.60 -17.71
CA CYS A 311 7.61 -37.86 -18.91
C CYS A 311 8.51 -38.15 -20.11
N LEU A 312 9.75 -38.64 -19.89
CA LEU A 312 10.66 -39.02 -20.97
C LEU A 312 10.77 -40.55 -21.09
N THR A 313 10.82 -41.02 -22.33
CA THR A 313 11.23 -42.39 -22.67
C THR A 313 12.76 -42.55 -22.66
N ASP A 314 13.25 -43.80 -22.62
CA ASP A 314 14.70 -44.08 -22.70
C ASP A 314 15.32 -43.59 -24.01
N ARG A 315 14.54 -43.66 -25.09
CA ARG A 315 14.95 -43.14 -26.41
C ARG A 315 15.12 -41.63 -26.35
N GLU A 316 14.13 -40.90 -25.85
CA GLU A 316 14.19 -39.43 -25.76
C GLU A 316 15.30 -38.96 -24.82
N ARG A 317 15.55 -39.68 -23.71
CA ARG A 317 16.70 -39.42 -22.84
C ARG A 317 18.04 -39.58 -23.57
N SER A 318 18.13 -40.61 -24.41
CA SER A 318 19.33 -40.88 -25.20
C SER A 318 19.52 -39.82 -26.29
N GLU A 319 18.45 -39.43 -27.00
CA GLU A 319 18.47 -38.36 -28.02
C GLU A 319 18.80 -36.99 -27.42
N ALA A 320 18.35 -36.71 -26.19
CA ALA A 320 18.70 -35.49 -25.46
C ALA A 320 20.17 -35.46 -25.00
N SER A 321 20.83 -36.63 -24.94
CA SER A 321 22.22 -36.78 -24.49
C SER A 321 23.16 -36.82 -25.69
N ASP A 322 23.78 -35.69 -26.03
CA ASP A 322 24.94 -35.67 -26.92
C ASP A 322 26.24 -35.66 -26.10
N ARG A 323 27.18 -36.54 -26.46
CA ARG A 323 28.47 -36.69 -25.78
C ARG A 323 29.44 -35.56 -26.12
N SER A 324 29.24 -34.84 -27.24
CA SER A 324 30.02 -33.63 -27.56
C SER A 324 29.52 -32.38 -26.84
N ALA A 325 28.27 -32.36 -26.37
CA ALA A 325 27.70 -31.24 -25.64
C ALA A 325 28.05 -31.29 -24.13
N ALA A 326 28.28 -30.13 -23.53
CA ALA A 326 28.56 -30.03 -22.09
C ALA A 326 27.37 -30.45 -21.22
N HIS A 327 26.15 -30.18 -21.68
CA HIS A 327 24.90 -30.40 -20.97
C HIS A 327 23.84 -31.02 -21.91
N PRO A 328 22.92 -31.86 -21.40
CA PRO A 328 21.88 -32.46 -22.23
C PRO A 328 20.90 -31.38 -22.72
N ALA A 329 20.27 -31.63 -23.85
CA ALA A 329 19.33 -30.66 -24.43
C ALA A 329 18.08 -30.49 -23.56
N ARG A 330 17.60 -31.55 -22.92
CA ARG A 330 16.34 -31.57 -22.16
C ARG A 330 16.56 -31.76 -20.65
N PRO A 331 15.85 -31.02 -19.77
CA PRO A 331 16.04 -31.09 -18.33
C PRO A 331 15.70 -32.47 -17.73
N GLY A 332 14.76 -33.21 -18.33
CA GLY A 332 14.37 -34.54 -17.84
C GLY A 332 15.52 -35.54 -17.79
N ARG A 333 16.59 -35.35 -18.59
CA ARG A 333 17.79 -36.19 -18.50
C ARG A 333 18.54 -36.02 -17.17
N TYR A 334 18.59 -34.80 -16.63
CA TYR A 334 19.18 -34.55 -15.32
C TYR A 334 18.31 -35.08 -14.19
N LEU A 335 16.99 -35.01 -14.30
CA LEU A 335 16.11 -35.67 -13.33
C LEU A 335 16.41 -37.16 -13.23
N HIS A 336 16.53 -37.83 -14.38
CA HIS A 336 16.90 -39.23 -14.44
C HIS A 336 18.21 -39.53 -13.72
N ASP A 337 19.25 -38.73 -13.97
CA ASP A 337 20.55 -38.85 -13.32
C ASP A 337 20.47 -38.67 -11.79
N LEU A 338 19.52 -37.89 -11.29
CA LEU A 338 19.31 -37.66 -9.86
C LEU A 338 18.59 -38.84 -9.17
N LEU A 339 17.69 -39.56 -9.84
CA LEU A 339 16.87 -40.58 -9.17
C LEU A 339 17.67 -41.76 -8.61
N GLY A 340 18.77 -42.14 -9.27
CA GLY A 340 19.63 -43.24 -8.82
C GLY A 340 20.43 -42.93 -7.54
N PRO A 341 21.15 -41.79 -7.50
CA PRO A 341 21.82 -41.30 -6.30
C PRO A 341 20.86 -41.01 -5.13
N LEU A 342 19.66 -40.48 -5.40
CA LEU A 342 18.67 -40.07 -4.38
C LEU A 342 17.72 -41.20 -3.92
N ARG A 343 18.10 -42.46 -4.10
CA ARG A 343 17.26 -43.60 -3.69
C ARG A 343 17.03 -43.61 -2.17
N PRO A 344 15.79 -43.88 -1.70
CA PRO A 344 15.50 -44.00 -0.27
C PRO A 344 16.39 -45.04 0.41
N GLY A 345 16.79 -44.76 1.66
CA GLY A 345 17.61 -45.67 2.47
C GLY A 345 19.11 -45.67 2.14
N ARG A 346 19.56 -44.87 1.17
CA ARG A 346 20.99 -44.72 0.84
C ARG A 346 21.62 -43.59 1.65
N THR A 347 22.79 -43.83 2.22
CA THR A 347 23.60 -42.78 2.86
C THR A 347 24.21 -41.87 1.81
N PHE A 348 24.05 -40.55 1.96
CA PHE A 348 24.64 -39.57 1.05
C PHE A 348 26.09 -39.29 1.43
N THR A 349 26.97 -39.36 0.43
CA THR A 349 28.40 -39.05 0.54
C THR A 349 28.69 -37.70 -0.09
N ASP A 350 29.83 -37.07 0.22
CA ASP A 350 30.26 -35.81 -0.41
C ASP A 350 30.30 -35.91 -1.95
N ARG A 351 30.65 -37.09 -2.48
CA ARG A 351 30.61 -37.37 -3.92
C ARG A 351 29.18 -37.30 -4.47
N THR A 352 28.21 -37.85 -3.72
CA THR A 352 26.79 -37.81 -4.08
C THR A 352 26.30 -36.37 -4.07
N GLU A 353 26.65 -35.61 -3.03
CA GLU A 353 26.25 -34.21 -2.92
C GLU A 353 26.83 -33.35 -4.04
N ARG A 354 28.13 -33.50 -4.35
CA ARG A 354 28.75 -32.79 -5.48
C ARG A 354 28.09 -33.14 -6.82
N HIS A 355 27.79 -34.42 -7.04
CA HIS A 355 27.12 -34.88 -8.26
C HIS A 355 25.72 -34.28 -8.43
N VAL A 356 24.95 -34.18 -7.33
CA VAL A 356 23.62 -33.56 -7.31
C VAL A 356 23.72 -32.05 -7.54
N ARG A 357 24.58 -31.36 -6.78
CA ARG A 357 24.78 -29.89 -6.91
C ARG A 357 25.15 -29.49 -8.34
N GLN A 358 26.04 -30.23 -9.00
CA GLN A 358 26.44 -29.94 -10.40
C GLN A 358 25.27 -29.96 -11.40
N ARG A 359 24.27 -30.84 -11.22
CA ARG A 359 23.11 -30.95 -12.12
C ARG A 359 22.05 -29.92 -11.79
N VAL A 360 21.85 -29.67 -10.50
CA VAL A 360 20.85 -28.75 -9.97
C VAL A 360 21.26 -27.28 -10.15
N ALA A 361 22.57 -27.00 -10.28
CA ALA A 361 23.06 -25.66 -10.60
C ALA A 361 22.53 -25.11 -11.94
N LEU A 362 22.05 -25.97 -12.84
CA LEU A 362 21.45 -25.56 -14.12
C LEU A 362 19.93 -25.45 -14.10
N ALA A 363 19.29 -25.57 -12.93
CA ALA A 363 17.84 -25.53 -12.81
C ALA A 363 17.26 -24.23 -13.37
N ARG A 364 17.85 -23.08 -12.98
CA ARG A 364 17.47 -21.75 -13.50
C ARG A 364 17.55 -21.70 -15.02
N ASP A 365 18.70 -22.06 -15.58
CA ASP A 365 18.95 -21.92 -17.02
C ASP A 365 18.03 -22.85 -17.84
N TYR A 366 17.79 -24.09 -17.39
CA TYR A 366 16.78 -24.95 -18.02
C TYR A 366 15.39 -24.36 -17.94
N GLY A 367 15.01 -23.79 -16.80
CA GLY A 367 13.71 -23.16 -16.66
C GLY A 367 13.52 -22.00 -17.64
N VAL A 368 14.51 -21.12 -17.76
CA VAL A 368 14.48 -19.99 -18.73
C VAL A 368 14.40 -20.51 -20.16
N VAL A 369 15.27 -21.46 -20.54
CA VAL A 369 15.28 -22.05 -21.89
C VAL A 369 13.93 -22.66 -22.25
N VAL A 370 13.34 -23.42 -21.34
CA VAL A 370 12.05 -24.07 -21.59
C VAL A 370 10.91 -23.08 -21.63
N GLN A 371 10.89 -22.09 -20.72
CA GLN A 371 9.88 -21.03 -20.75
C GLN A 371 9.96 -20.24 -22.06
N ASP A 372 11.16 -19.82 -22.48
CA ASP A 372 11.38 -19.12 -23.76
C ASP A 372 10.89 -19.96 -24.95
N ALA A 373 11.15 -21.26 -24.96
CA ALA A 373 10.72 -22.15 -26.03
C ALA A 373 9.20 -22.32 -26.09
N VAL A 374 8.54 -22.54 -24.93
CA VAL A 374 7.07 -22.61 -24.85
C VAL A 374 6.45 -21.30 -25.34
N VAL A 375 6.93 -20.19 -24.80
CA VAL A 375 6.42 -18.85 -25.11
C VAL A 375 6.63 -18.50 -26.59
N GLY A 376 7.77 -18.90 -27.17
CA GLY A 376 8.06 -18.74 -28.60
C GLY A 376 7.06 -19.46 -29.50
N VAL A 377 6.71 -20.71 -29.17
CA VAL A 377 5.67 -21.46 -29.92
C VAL A 377 4.29 -20.82 -29.73
N LEU A 378 3.94 -20.44 -28.50
CA LEU A 378 2.63 -19.88 -28.18
C LEU A 378 2.39 -18.48 -28.80
N TYR A 379 3.41 -17.61 -28.86
CA TYR A 379 3.28 -16.31 -29.54
C TYR A 379 3.15 -16.42 -31.06
N GLY A 380 3.51 -17.57 -31.64
CA GLY A 380 3.29 -17.85 -33.05
C GLY A 380 1.85 -18.22 -33.42
N LEU A 381 0.96 -18.42 -32.42
CA LEU A 381 -0.44 -18.81 -32.65
C LEU A 381 -1.35 -17.60 -32.80
N ASP A 382 -2.24 -17.66 -33.79
CA ASP A 382 -3.33 -16.69 -33.97
C ASP A 382 -4.65 -17.20 -33.36
N GLU A 383 -5.63 -16.33 -33.17
CA GLU A 383 -6.96 -16.63 -32.62
C GLU A 383 -7.74 -17.67 -33.43
N ASN A 384 -7.40 -17.81 -34.71
CA ASN A 384 -8.02 -18.77 -35.62
C ASN A 384 -7.31 -20.13 -35.63
N ASP A 385 -6.12 -20.22 -35.05
CA ASP A 385 -5.38 -21.48 -34.99
C ASP A 385 -6.01 -22.40 -33.95
N ARG A 386 -6.22 -23.65 -34.36
CA ARG A 386 -6.77 -24.70 -33.50
C ARG A 386 -5.75 -25.81 -33.37
N LEU A 387 -5.60 -26.32 -32.16
CA LEU A 387 -4.75 -27.47 -31.91
C LEU A 387 -5.40 -28.74 -32.47
N TYR A 388 -4.60 -29.57 -33.14
CA TYR A 388 -4.98 -30.89 -33.62
C TYR A 388 -4.05 -31.91 -32.98
N GLU A 389 -4.59 -32.91 -32.28
CA GLU A 389 -3.73 -33.98 -31.71
C GLU A 389 -3.28 -35.00 -32.77
N CYS A 390 -4.14 -35.24 -33.76
CA CYS A 390 -3.95 -36.20 -34.84
C CYS A 390 -4.34 -35.58 -36.18
N TRP A 391 -4.10 -36.29 -37.28
CA TRP A 391 -4.28 -35.79 -38.65
C TRP A 391 -5.72 -35.38 -39.01
N ASP A 392 -6.73 -35.88 -38.31
CA ASP A 392 -8.17 -35.70 -38.58
C ASP A 392 -9.00 -35.16 -37.40
N ALA A 393 -8.37 -34.57 -36.37
CA ALA A 393 -9.05 -34.11 -35.15
C ALA A 393 -9.88 -35.21 -34.45
N CYS A 394 -9.43 -36.47 -34.53
CA CYS A 394 -10.01 -37.64 -33.86
C CYS A 394 -9.97 -37.61 -32.32
N ARG A 395 -9.08 -36.81 -31.72
CA ARG A 395 -8.89 -36.71 -30.26
C ARG A 395 -8.53 -35.28 -29.87
N PRO A 396 -8.94 -34.81 -28.67
CA PRO A 396 -8.45 -33.56 -28.11
C PRO A 396 -6.98 -33.71 -27.69
N TRP A 397 -6.24 -32.60 -27.60
CA TRP A 397 -4.86 -32.62 -27.09
C TRP A 397 -4.81 -33.16 -25.65
N ARG A 398 -3.96 -34.17 -25.40
CA ARG A 398 -3.87 -34.85 -24.11
C ARG A 398 -2.55 -34.59 -23.40
N GLY A 399 -2.61 -34.62 -22.06
CA GLY A 399 -1.44 -34.58 -21.19
C GLY A 399 -1.58 -35.59 -20.07
N GLU A 400 -1.61 -36.88 -20.38
CA GLU A 400 -1.74 -37.93 -19.36
C GLU A 400 -0.62 -37.85 -18.29
N ARG A 401 0.57 -37.38 -18.69
CA ARG A 401 1.69 -37.11 -17.78
C ARG A 401 1.47 -35.91 -16.86
N LEU A 402 0.70 -34.91 -17.28
CA LEU A 402 0.35 -33.75 -16.45
C LEU A 402 -0.44 -34.19 -15.22
N ALA A 403 -1.49 -35.00 -15.40
CA ALA A 403 -2.29 -35.52 -14.29
C ALA A 403 -1.45 -36.37 -13.30
N GLN A 404 -0.54 -37.21 -13.82
CA GLN A 404 0.37 -38.01 -12.99
C GLN A 404 1.32 -37.13 -12.17
N TRP A 405 1.88 -36.08 -12.78
CA TRP A 405 2.73 -35.12 -12.08
C TRP A 405 1.93 -34.32 -11.03
N ARG A 406 0.72 -33.86 -11.35
CA ARG A 406 -0.17 -33.16 -10.41
C ARG A 406 -0.51 -33.99 -9.18
N ALA A 407 -0.76 -35.29 -9.34
CA ALA A 407 -0.99 -36.19 -8.22
C ALA A 407 0.20 -36.25 -7.24
N ALA A 408 1.44 -36.01 -7.71
CA ALA A 408 2.64 -36.03 -6.90
C ALA A 408 3.07 -34.63 -6.41
N ALA A 409 2.90 -33.60 -7.23
CA ALA A 409 3.43 -32.25 -7.03
C ALA A 409 2.39 -31.25 -6.50
N GLY A 410 1.10 -31.52 -6.68
CA GLY A 410 0.01 -30.60 -6.37
C GLY A 410 0.00 -29.35 -7.26
N PHE A 411 -0.63 -28.30 -6.75
CA PHE A 411 -0.77 -27.00 -7.41
C PHE A 411 -0.09 -25.91 -6.58
N THR A 412 0.73 -25.06 -7.20
CA THR A 412 1.25 -23.85 -6.54
C THR A 412 0.18 -22.76 -6.49
N ARG A 413 -0.50 -22.54 -7.61
CA ARG A 413 -1.63 -21.61 -7.72
C ARG A 413 -2.95 -22.35 -7.60
N SER A 414 -3.95 -21.69 -7.03
CA SER A 414 -5.28 -22.27 -6.89
C SER A 414 -5.91 -22.53 -8.27
N PRO A 415 -6.29 -23.77 -8.60
CA PRO A 415 -7.03 -24.06 -9.83
C PRO A 415 -8.39 -23.35 -9.87
N TRP A 416 -8.98 -23.11 -8.69
CA TRP A 416 -10.28 -22.47 -8.53
C TRP A 416 -10.29 -20.97 -8.86
N GLU A 417 -9.11 -20.35 -8.91
CA GLU A 417 -8.91 -18.94 -9.21
C GLU A 417 -8.22 -18.75 -10.57
N TRP A 418 -8.02 -19.83 -11.34
CA TRP A 418 -7.32 -19.79 -12.60
C TRP A 418 -8.26 -19.42 -13.75
N GLU A 419 -8.33 -18.11 -14.04
CA GLU A 419 -9.23 -17.51 -15.03
C GLU A 419 -8.63 -17.39 -16.45
N GLN A 420 -7.46 -17.99 -16.71
CA GLN A 420 -6.88 -17.97 -18.06
C GLN A 420 -7.77 -18.78 -19.03
N PRO A 421 -8.23 -18.19 -20.16
CA PRO A 421 -8.91 -18.94 -21.20
C PRO A 421 -8.03 -20.08 -21.75
N PRO A 422 -8.59 -21.29 -21.97
CA PRO A 422 -7.83 -22.41 -22.50
C PRO A 422 -7.48 -22.20 -23.98
N LEU A 423 -6.37 -22.80 -24.44
CA LEU A 423 -6.02 -22.82 -25.85
C LEU A 423 -7.13 -23.45 -26.72
N PRO A 424 -7.44 -22.90 -27.92
CA PRO A 424 -8.43 -23.47 -28.81
C PRO A 424 -8.06 -24.87 -29.33
N ASP A 425 -8.98 -25.82 -29.23
CA ASP A 425 -8.84 -27.17 -29.77
C ASP A 425 -9.81 -27.40 -30.93
N ALA A 426 -9.35 -28.12 -31.96
CA ALA A 426 -10.17 -28.48 -33.12
C ALA A 426 -11.25 -29.52 -32.76
N HIS A 427 -11.00 -30.36 -31.75
CA HIS A 427 -11.92 -31.37 -31.26
C HIS A 427 -13.06 -30.74 -30.43
N PRO A 428 -14.32 -31.19 -30.57
CA PRO A 428 -15.46 -30.67 -29.80
C PRO A 428 -15.26 -30.82 -28.28
N ASP A 429 -14.75 -31.97 -27.83
CA ASP A 429 -14.47 -32.26 -26.41
C ASP A 429 -13.28 -31.49 -25.81
N GLY A 430 -12.60 -30.64 -26.58
CA GLY A 430 -11.62 -29.71 -26.02
C GLY A 430 -12.27 -28.69 -25.07
N PRO A 431 -11.56 -28.20 -24.05
CA PRO A 431 -12.12 -27.28 -23.05
C PRO A 431 -12.66 -25.98 -23.67
N LYS A 432 -13.80 -25.49 -23.15
CA LYS A 432 -14.49 -24.28 -23.66
C LYS A 432 -14.51 -23.09 -22.68
N GLY A 433 -14.37 -23.36 -21.37
CA GLY A 433 -14.30 -22.35 -20.32
C GLY A 433 -13.00 -22.46 -19.54
N THR A 434 -12.72 -21.45 -18.72
CA THR A 434 -11.51 -21.38 -17.88
C THR A 434 -11.47 -22.56 -16.89
N LEU A 435 -10.30 -22.88 -16.34
CA LEU A 435 -10.20 -23.95 -15.36
C LEU A 435 -11.09 -23.69 -14.13
N ALA A 436 -11.11 -22.43 -13.66
CA ALA A 436 -11.99 -22.00 -12.56
C ALA A 436 -13.47 -22.27 -12.86
N GLU A 437 -13.95 -21.93 -14.07
CA GLU A 437 -15.35 -22.15 -14.47
C GLU A 437 -15.73 -23.63 -14.56
N ARG A 438 -14.77 -24.50 -14.92
CA ARG A 438 -14.99 -25.95 -15.05
C ARG A 438 -14.98 -26.68 -13.71
N LEU A 439 -14.52 -26.04 -12.63
CA LEU A 439 -14.46 -26.63 -11.30
C LEU A 439 -15.73 -26.33 -10.50
N THR A 440 -16.44 -27.39 -10.10
CA THR A 440 -17.60 -27.32 -9.21
C THR A 440 -17.31 -28.05 -7.90
N PRO A 441 -17.96 -27.71 -6.76
CA PRO A 441 -17.75 -28.41 -5.49
C PRO A 441 -17.89 -29.93 -5.65
N GLY A 442 -16.81 -30.68 -5.38
CA GLY A 442 -16.74 -32.14 -5.53
C GLY A 442 -15.99 -32.64 -6.78
N THR A 443 -15.64 -31.76 -7.72
CA THR A 443 -14.77 -32.09 -8.86
C THR A 443 -13.32 -32.18 -8.42
N ASP A 444 -12.61 -33.25 -8.80
CA ASP A 444 -11.17 -33.36 -8.60
C ASP A 444 -10.41 -32.41 -9.57
N PRO A 445 -9.66 -31.41 -9.05
CA PRO A 445 -8.92 -30.49 -9.90
C PRO A 445 -7.87 -31.17 -10.77
N VAL A 446 -7.29 -32.29 -10.33
CA VAL A 446 -6.29 -33.05 -11.11
C VAL A 446 -6.92 -33.67 -12.35
N ALA A 447 -8.14 -34.16 -12.25
CA ALA A 447 -8.87 -34.74 -13.38
C ALA A 447 -9.43 -33.68 -14.36
N ALA A 448 -9.72 -32.47 -13.85
CA ALA A 448 -10.31 -31.37 -14.59
C ALA A 448 -9.31 -30.52 -15.39
N GLU A 449 -8.08 -30.39 -14.91
CA GLU A 449 -7.01 -29.69 -15.63
C GLU A 449 -6.72 -30.39 -16.98
N ARG A 450 -6.49 -29.55 -17.99
CA ARG A 450 -6.04 -29.95 -19.32
C ARG A 450 -4.78 -29.14 -19.68
N PRO A 451 -3.90 -29.68 -20.55
CA PRO A 451 -2.73 -28.93 -21.01
C PRO A 451 -3.06 -27.55 -21.60
N HIS A 452 -4.26 -27.40 -22.18
CA HIS A 452 -4.78 -26.14 -22.71
C HIS A 452 -4.88 -25.01 -21.70
N ASP A 453 -4.99 -25.31 -20.40
CA ASP A 453 -5.22 -24.30 -19.36
C ASP A 453 -3.95 -23.50 -19.05
N LEU A 454 -2.77 -23.97 -19.47
CA LEU A 454 -1.47 -23.31 -19.27
C LEU A 454 -1.10 -23.02 -17.81
N LEU A 455 -1.81 -23.60 -16.84
CA LEU A 455 -1.48 -23.49 -15.42
C LEU A 455 -0.08 -24.06 -15.11
N TRP A 456 0.29 -25.16 -15.78
CA TRP A 456 1.63 -25.75 -15.72
C TRP A 456 2.75 -24.79 -16.19
N LEU A 457 2.46 -23.83 -17.07
CA LEU A 457 3.42 -22.82 -17.51
C LEU A 457 3.58 -21.72 -16.44
N ALA A 458 2.50 -21.38 -15.74
CA ALA A 458 2.57 -20.49 -14.58
C ALA A 458 3.34 -21.14 -13.42
N ASP A 459 3.20 -22.45 -13.20
CA ASP A 459 4.01 -23.17 -12.20
C ASP A 459 5.52 -23.11 -12.51
N LEU A 460 5.89 -23.18 -13.79
CA LEU A 460 7.29 -23.01 -14.22
C LEU A 460 7.78 -21.60 -13.92
N ALA A 461 6.98 -20.57 -14.25
CA ALA A 461 7.32 -19.18 -13.95
C ALA A 461 7.44 -18.93 -12.43
N ASP A 462 6.54 -19.48 -11.62
CA ASP A 462 6.60 -19.41 -10.15
C ASP A 462 7.81 -20.15 -9.58
N ALA A 463 8.24 -21.25 -10.19
CA ALA A 463 9.44 -21.96 -9.79
C ALA A 463 10.73 -21.21 -10.19
N LEU A 464 10.68 -20.38 -11.24
CA LEU A 464 11.79 -19.54 -11.70
C LEU A 464 11.94 -18.27 -10.87
N ALA A 465 10.85 -17.62 -10.49
CA ALA A 465 10.84 -16.35 -9.78
C ALA A 465 11.82 -16.28 -8.57
N PRO A 466 11.94 -17.32 -7.73
CA PRO A 466 12.91 -17.36 -6.63
C PRO A 466 14.37 -17.18 -7.05
N CYS A 467 14.76 -17.65 -8.23
CA CYS A 467 16.13 -17.46 -8.74
C CYS A 467 16.44 -16.01 -9.10
N PHE A 468 15.43 -15.15 -9.19
CA PHE A 468 15.52 -13.72 -9.48
C PHE A 468 15.12 -12.86 -8.26
N GLY A 469 15.02 -13.46 -7.08
CA GLY A 469 14.72 -12.74 -5.84
C GLY A 469 13.23 -12.51 -5.58
N HIS A 470 12.33 -13.12 -6.36
CA HIS A 470 10.89 -12.95 -6.23
C HIS A 470 10.22 -14.19 -5.63
N ARG A 471 9.13 -14.01 -4.87
CA ARG A 471 8.39 -15.14 -4.25
C ARG A 471 7.65 -16.00 -5.27
N THR A 472 7.02 -15.34 -6.22
CA THR A 472 6.15 -15.89 -7.27
C THR A 472 6.27 -15.02 -8.50
N ALA A 473 5.94 -15.56 -9.67
CA ALA A 473 5.89 -14.77 -10.89
C ALA A 473 4.66 -13.85 -10.91
N GLU A 474 4.76 -12.74 -11.63
CA GLU A 474 3.60 -11.94 -12.00
C GLU A 474 2.83 -12.64 -13.11
N VAL A 475 1.51 -12.66 -12.98
CA VAL A 475 0.61 -13.27 -13.96
C VAL A 475 -0.46 -12.26 -14.35
N THR A 476 -0.61 -12.08 -15.65
CA THR A 476 -1.71 -11.32 -16.24
C THR A 476 -2.49 -12.25 -17.16
N HIS A 477 -3.75 -12.49 -16.85
CA HIS A 477 -4.64 -13.26 -17.73
C HIS A 477 -4.86 -12.48 -19.03
N ARG A 478 -4.71 -13.15 -20.17
CA ARG A 478 -4.93 -12.58 -21.50
C ARG A 478 -5.76 -13.53 -22.36
N ARG A 479 -6.20 -13.07 -23.52
CA ARG A 479 -7.15 -13.80 -24.37
C ARG A 479 -6.70 -15.19 -24.83
N LEU A 480 -5.40 -15.39 -25.08
CA LEU A 480 -4.85 -16.68 -25.56
C LEU A 480 -3.75 -17.24 -24.66
N VAL A 481 -2.75 -16.42 -24.34
CA VAL A 481 -1.54 -16.85 -23.61
C VAL A 481 -1.35 -15.92 -22.41
N PRO A 482 -1.20 -16.44 -21.18
CA PRO A 482 -0.99 -15.58 -20.01
C PRO A 482 0.31 -14.78 -20.15
N GLY A 483 0.27 -13.51 -19.76
CA GLY A 483 1.48 -12.73 -19.55
C GLY A 483 2.16 -13.20 -18.27
N LEU A 484 3.36 -13.75 -18.38
CA LEU A 484 4.14 -14.28 -17.25
C LEU A 484 5.46 -13.52 -17.14
N SER A 485 5.75 -12.99 -15.95
CA SER A 485 7.05 -12.36 -15.66
C SER A 485 7.63 -12.97 -14.39
N HIS A 486 8.75 -13.70 -14.52
CA HIS A 486 9.49 -14.24 -13.38
C HIS A 486 10.53 -13.23 -12.83
N ASP A 487 10.81 -12.14 -13.56
CA ASP A 487 11.71 -11.06 -13.17
C ASP A 487 11.21 -9.70 -13.68
N PRO A 488 10.18 -9.10 -13.05
CA PRO A 488 9.65 -7.80 -13.46
C PRO A 488 10.69 -6.68 -13.28
N LEU A 489 10.91 -5.90 -14.35
CA LEU A 489 11.87 -4.77 -14.40
C LEU A 489 11.56 -3.64 -13.41
N VAL A 490 10.32 -3.55 -12.95
CA VAL A 490 9.88 -2.60 -11.94
C VAL A 490 9.48 -3.43 -10.73
N ALA A 491 10.34 -3.47 -9.71
CA ALA A 491 9.90 -3.95 -8.41
C ALA A 491 8.67 -3.12 -8.02
N PRO A 492 7.50 -3.73 -7.75
CA PRO A 492 6.34 -2.98 -7.32
C PRO A 492 6.77 -2.12 -6.12
N ALA A 493 6.42 -0.83 -6.15
CA ALA A 493 6.65 0.03 -4.99
C ALA A 493 6.07 -0.71 -3.77
N PRO A 494 6.85 -0.93 -2.68
CA PRO A 494 6.38 -1.73 -1.57
C PRO A 494 5.17 -1.03 -0.98
N ALA A 495 3.98 -1.52 -1.34
CA ALA A 495 2.71 -1.08 -0.80
C ALA A 495 2.56 -1.52 0.67
N ASP A 496 3.41 -2.47 1.09
CA ASP A 496 3.52 -2.98 2.44
C ASP A 496 4.73 -2.38 3.18
N PRO A 497 4.58 -2.03 4.47
CA PRO A 497 5.71 -1.75 5.37
C PRO A 497 6.79 -2.83 5.24
N SER A 498 8.05 -2.43 5.02
CA SER A 498 9.11 -3.43 4.83
C SER A 498 9.31 -4.26 6.11
N ALA A 499 9.26 -5.58 5.96
CA ALA A 499 9.47 -6.53 7.05
C ALA A 499 10.96 -6.88 7.26
N ASP A 500 11.87 -5.97 6.87
CA ASP A 500 13.32 -6.23 6.90
C ASP A 500 13.90 -6.28 8.32
N SER A 501 13.17 -5.72 9.29
CA SER A 501 13.46 -5.86 10.72
C SER A 501 12.24 -5.45 11.54
N VAL A 502 12.24 -5.81 12.82
CA VAL A 502 11.16 -5.44 13.75
C VAL A 502 10.95 -3.92 13.84
N PRO A 503 11.98 -3.07 13.97
CA PRO A 503 11.80 -1.62 13.96
C PRO A 503 11.18 -1.06 12.66
N LEU A 504 11.58 -1.60 11.50
CA LEU A 504 11.10 -1.16 10.19
C LEU A 504 9.63 -1.53 9.97
N ALA A 505 9.28 -2.78 10.26
CA ALA A 505 7.90 -3.27 10.17
C ALA A 505 6.97 -2.48 11.10
N ALA A 506 7.40 -2.17 12.32
CA ALA A 506 6.64 -1.35 13.25
C ALA A 506 6.51 0.11 12.80
N ALA A 507 7.56 0.70 12.23
CA ALA A 507 7.58 2.10 11.80
C ALA A 507 6.58 2.37 10.67
N GLY A 508 6.50 1.51 9.65
CA GLY A 508 5.56 1.72 8.54
C GLY A 508 4.10 1.66 9.00
N VAL A 509 3.74 0.71 9.88
CA VAL A 509 2.39 0.63 10.46
C VAL A 509 2.10 1.83 11.38
N ALA A 510 3.06 2.21 12.22
CA ALA A 510 2.95 3.37 13.10
C ALA A 510 2.73 4.66 12.31
N GLN A 511 3.41 4.83 11.16
CA GLN A 511 3.23 6.00 10.31
C GLN A 511 1.83 6.07 9.71
N LEU A 512 1.28 4.95 9.24
CA LEU A 512 -0.10 4.91 8.75
C LEU A 512 -1.10 5.29 9.87
N VAL A 513 -0.90 4.77 11.08
CA VAL A 513 -1.72 5.13 12.25
C VAL A 513 -1.56 6.61 12.61
N ALA A 514 -0.34 7.17 12.54
CA ALA A 514 -0.10 8.59 12.72
C ALA A 514 -0.88 9.42 11.69
N PHE A 515 -1.00 8.97 10.44
CA PHE A 515 -1.83 9.63 9.42
C PHE A 515 -3.34 9.38 9.55
N GLY A 516 -3.78 8.77 10.64
CA GLY A 516 -5.19 8.61 10.98
C GLY A 516 -5.79 7.25 10.61
N ALA A 517 -4.99 6.31 10.10
CA ALA A 517 -5.44 4.93 9.94
C ALA A 517 -5.89 4.39 11.31
N THR A 518 -7.07 3.79 11.36
CA THR A 518 -7.59 3.25 12.63
C THR A 518 -7.34 1.75 12.67
N PRO A 519 -6.49 1.24 13.59
CA PRO A 519 -6.33 -0.20 13.73
C PRO A 519 -7.68 -0.90 13.99
N PRO A 520 -7.91 -2.12 13.50
CA PRO A 520 -9.18 -2.82 13.69
C PRO A 520 -9.45 -3.07 15.19
N PRO A 521 -10.72 -3.14 15.64
CA PRO A 521 -11.03 -3.43 17.04
C PRO A 521 -10.58 -4.83 17.47
N ARG A 522 -10.41 -5.75 16.52
CA ARG A 522 -9.91 -7.12 16.73
C ARG A 522 -9.00 -7.50 15.56
N CYS A 523 -7.77 -7.92 15.86
CA CYS A 523 -6.89 -8.60 14.91
C CYS A 523 -6.20 -9.79 15.59
N ALA A 524 -5.88 -10.83 14.82
CA ALA A 524 -5.29 -12.05 15.36
C ALA A 524 -3.75 -12.06 15.28
N SER A 525 -3.20 -11.47 14.22
CA SER A 525 -1.79 -11.47 13.86
C SER A 525 -1.34 -10.06 13.43
N TRP A 526 -0.02 -9.89 13.32
CA TRP A 526 0.59 -8.68 12.79
C TRP A 526 0.21 -8.47 11.31
N ASP A 527 0.20 -9.53 10.50
CA ASP A 527 -0.15 -9.44 9.07
C ASP A 527 -1.58 -8.94 8.87
N ALA A 528 -2.53 -9.48 9.66
CA ALA A 528 -3.91 -9.01 9.64
C ALA A 528 -4.07 -7.57 10.15
N LEU A 529 -3.13 -7.09 10.98
CA LEU A 529 -3.08 -5.70 11.42
C LEU A 529 -2.55 -4.79 10.31
N VAL A 530 -1.46 -5.18 9.64
CA VAL A 530 -0.90 -4.45 8.49
C VAL A 530 -1.94 -4.34 7.39
N GLU A 531 -2.54 -5.45 6.96
CA GLU A 531 -3.56 -5.49 5.91
C GLU A 531 -4.74 -4.57 6.25
N ALA A 532 -5.27 -4.65 7.46
CA ALA A 532 -6.40 -3.82 7.89
C ALA A 532 -6.06 -2.33 7.98
N VAL A 533 -4.85 -1.98 8.42
CA VAL A 533 -4.38 -0.58 8.51
C VAL A 533 -4.09 -0.01 7.11
N SER A 534 -3.47 -0.79 6.22
CA SER A 534 -3.21 -0.40 4.82
C SER A 534 -4.48 -0.24 3.99
N ALA A 535 -5.52 -1.04 4.31
CA ALA A 535 -6.84 -0.97 3.68
C ALA A 535 -7.79 0.05 4.32
N ASP A 536 -7.38 0.75 5.39
CA ASP A 536 -8.25 1.67 6.10
C ASP A 536 -8.68 2.85 5.21
N THR A 537 -9.97 3.21 5.29
CA THR A 537 -10.54 4.26 4.44
C THR A 537 -9.92 5.64 4.66
N ALA A 538 -9.39 5.96 5.84
CA ALA A 538 -8.69 7.23 6.04
C ALA A 538 -7.38 7.27 5.24
N VAL A 539 -6.68 6.14 5.16
CA VAL A 539 -5.49 5.96 4.30
C VAL A 539 -5.90 5.95 2.84
N ALA A 540 -6.94 5.21 2.45
CA ALA A 540 -7.43 5.20 1.07
C ALA A 540 -7.93 6.59 0.61
N GLU A 541 -8.68 7.32 1.43
CA GLU A 541 -9.17 8.67 1.11
C GLU A 541 -8.04 9.70 1.05
N ALA A 542 -7.02 9.56 1.90
CA ALA A 542 -5.84 10.41 1.90
C ALA A 542 -4.80 10.02 0.83
N SER A 543 -4.83 8.79 0.31
CA SER A 543 -4.01 8.34 -0.83
C SER A 543 -4.63 8.61 -2.20
N VAL A 544 -5.94 8.91 -2.26
CA VAL A 544 -6.65 9.27 -3.51
C VAL A 544 -6.53 10.78 -3.83
N GLY A 545 -5.94 11.59 -2.95
CA GLY A 545 -5.55 12.97 -3.28
C GLY A 545 -4.20 13.30 -2.67
N ALA A 546 -3.24 13.71 -3.49
CA ALA A 546 -1.93 14.08 -2.98
C ALA A 546 -2.02 15.20 -1.92
N PHE A 547 -1.18 15.17 -0.88
CA PHE A 547 -0.96 16.30 0.00
C PHE A 547 -0.71 17.54 -0.88
N PRO A 548 -1.42 18.66 -0.64
CA PRO A 548 -1.24 19.85 -1.45
C PRO A 548 0.19 20.36 -1.26
N VAL A 549 1.01 20.20 -2.29
CA VAL A 549 2.38 20.73 -2.31
C VAL A 549 2.31 22.23 -2.62
N PRO A 550 2.86 23.10 -1.76
CA PRO A 550 2.95 24.52 -2.04
C PRO A 550 3.64 24.77 -3.39
N PRO A 551 3.12 25.67 -4.26
CA PRO A 551 3.67 25.91 -5.59
C PRO A 551 5.18 26.20 -5.59
N GLU A 552 5.67 26.92 -4.59
CA GLU A 552 7.09 27.23 -4.41
C GLU A 552 7.99 26.01 -4.16
N LEU A 553 7.44 24.92 -3.63
CA LEU A 553 8.16 23.66 -3.41
C LEU A 553 7.94 22.68 -4.55
N SER A 554 6.85 22.80 -5.32
CA SER A 554 6.57 21.89 -6.45
C SER A 554 7.68 21.87 -7.52
N THR A 555 8.40 22.99 -7.67
CA THR A 555 9.49 23.15 -8.65
C THR A 555 10.81 22.50 -8.23
N VAL A 556 10.95 22.12 -6.96
CA VAL A 556 12.16 21.47 -6.44
C VAL A 556 12.06 19.94 -6.41
N ASP A 557 10.87 19.39 -6.69
CA ASP A 557 10.69 17.95 -6.77
C ASP A 557 11.53 17.36 -7.92
N ARG A 558 12.25 16.27 -7.62
CA ARG A 558 13.20 15.57 -8.50
C ARG A 558 14.42 16.37 -8.93
N MET A 559 14.66 17.55 -8.33
CA MET A 559 15.88 18.32 -8.56
C MET A 559 17.03 17.79 -7.70
N THR A 560 18.25 17.92 -8.20
CA THR A 560 19.46 17.65 -7.42
C THR A 560 19.64 18.74 -6.36
N LEU A 561 19.82 18.35 -5.10
CA LEU A 561 20.13 19.24 -3.99
C LEU A 561 21.48 19.94 -4.26
N PRO A 562 21.53 21.28 -4.30
CA PRO A 562 22.76 22.01 -4.63
C PRO A 562 23.95 21.62 -3.75
N GLY A 563 25.11 21.42 -4.39
CA GLY A 563 26.34 21.00 -3.71
C GLY A 563 26.43 19.51 -3.39
N THR A 564 25.46 18.70 -3.84
CA THR A 564 25.43 17.23 -3.63
C THR A 564 25.00 16.49 -4.89
N SER A 565 25.05 15.15 -4.89
CA SER A 565 24.44 14.29 -5.92
C SER A 565 23.01 13.84 -5.57
N LEU A 566 22.47 14.27 -4.43
CA LEU A 566 21.19 13.77 -3.92
C LEU A 566 20.00 14.40 -4.65
N VAL A 567 18.97 13.60 -4.93
CA VAL A 567 17.73 14.05 -5.58
C VAL A 567 16.64 14.25 -4.53
N VAL A 568 15.95 15.38 -4.59
CA VAL A 568 14.81 15.70 -3.71
C VAL A 568 13.56 14.97 -4.22
N GLU A 569 12.79 14.35 -3.34
CA GLU A 569 11.45 13.82 -3.63
C GLU A 569 10.45 14.35 -2.59
N LEU A 570 9.32 14.89 -3.03
CA LEU A 570 8.30 15.42 -2.13
C LEU A 570 7.30 14.34 -1.71
N GLY A 571 6.88 14.42 -0.44
CA GLY A 571 5.84 13.58 0.13
C GLY A 571 4.48 13.97 -0.41
N ARG A 572 3.89 13.09 -1.22
CA ARG A 572 2.63 13.32 -1.92
C ARG A 572 1.48 12.53 -1.31
N ASP A 573 1.70 11.39 -0.69
CA ASP A 573 0.59 10.65 -0.10
C ASP A 573 1.00 9.82 1.13
N PRO A 574 0.04 9.41 1.98
CA PRO A 574 0.33 8.66 3.21
C PRO A 574 1.01 7.31 2.98
N ARG A 575 0.77 6.63 1.86
CA ARG A 575 1.38 5.32 1.56
C ARG A 575 2.83 5.50 1.16
N GLN A 576 3.12 6.51 0.33
CA GLN A 576 4.50 6.89 0.00
C GLN A 576 5.29 7.22 1.27
N LEU A 577 4.73 8.05 2.16
CA LEU A 577 5.37 8.40 3.43
C LEU A 577 5.49 7.21 4.38
N ALA A 578 4.51 6.32 4.45
CA ALA A 578 4.61 5.08 5.23
C ALA A 578 5.66 4.12 4.69
N ALA A 579 5.82 4.04 3.36
CA ALA A 579 6.91 3.28 2.73
C ALA A 579 8.27 3.90 3.06
N TRP A 580 8.39 5.23 3.05
CA TRP A 580 9.60 5.93 3.50
C TRP A 580 9.90 5.61 4.96
N SER A 581 8.90 5.68 5.85
CA SER A 581 9.06 5.32 7.26
C SER A 581 9.39 3.86 7.48
N GLY A 582 8.79 2.95 6.70
CA GLY A 582 9.11 1.53 6.71
C GLY A 582 10.56 1.28 6.31
N TYR A 583 11.07 1.96 5.29
CA TYR A 583 12.47 1.86 4.88
C TYR A 583 13.44 2.57 5.85
N MET A 584 13.06 3.75 6.35
CA MET A 584 13.90 4.58 7.21
C MET A 584 13.89 4.10 8.66
N GLY A 585 12.86 3.41 9.14
CA GLY A 585 12.75 2.97 10.52
C GLY A 585 12.37 4.08 11.50
N ASN A 586 11.86 5.19 10.99
CA ASN A 586 11.39 6.32 11.78
C ASN A 586 10.04 6.84 11.28
N CYS A 587 9.23 7.33 12.21
CA CYS A 587 8.05 8.10 11.85
C CYS A 587 8.45 9.56 11.61
N ILE A 588 7.95 10.14 10.52
CA ILE A 588 8.20 11.52 10.12
C ILE A 588 6.85 12.16 9.82
N GLY A 589 6.51 13.18 10.60
CA GLY A 589 5.14 13.68 10.71
C GLY A 589 4.31 12.89 11.73
N ASP A 590 3.71 13.61 12.67
CA ASP A 590 2.83 13.06 13.71
C ASP A 590 1.35 13.19 13.28
N HIS A 591 0.40 12.90 14.17
CA HIS A 591 -1.04 13.03 13.95
C HIS A 591 -1.51 14.41 13.46
N TRP A 592 -0.76 15.48 13.74
CA TRP A 592 -1.05 16.83 13.26
C TRP A 592 -0.57 17.09 11.82
N TYR A 593 0.31 16.25 11.28
CA TYR A 593 0.94 16.48 9.98
C TYR A 593 -0.08 16.55 8.84
N ALA A 594 -1.08 15.65 8.83
CA ALA A 594 -2.07 15.64 7.76
C ALA A 594 -2.89 16.94 7.69
N ASP A 595 -3.09 17.63 8.82
CA ASP A 595 -3.84 18.89 8.87
C ASP A 595 -2.96 20.10 8.53
N ASP A 596 -1.69 20.10 8.97
CA ASP A 596 -0.74 21.16 8.63
C ASP A 596 -0.25 21.08 7.18
N ALA A 597 -0.08 19.86 6.64
CA ALA A 597 0.23 19.64 5.22
C ALA A 597 -0.95 20.07 4.34
N ARG A 598 -2.21 19.76 4.74
CA ARG A 598 -3.41 20.26 4.06
C ARG A 598 -3.49 21.80 4.05
N ALA A 599 -2.99 22.43 5.10
CA ALA A 599 -2.93 23.89 5.19
C ALA A 599 -1.70 24.51 4.49
N GLY A 600 -0.83 23.70 3.86
CA GLY A 600 0.41 24.16 3.23
C GLY A 600 1.43 24.75 4.20
N ARG A 601 1.35 24.36 5.49
CA ARG A 601 2.25 24.85 6.56
C ARG A 601 3.47 23.96 6.78
N CYS A 602 3.39 22.69 6.40
CA CYS A 602 4.52 21.77 6.46
C CYS A 602 4.58 20.89 5.22
N VAL A 603 5.79 20.45 4.87
CA VAL A 603 6.05 19.51 3.76
C VAL A 603 7.12 18.53 4.21
N LEU A 604 6.93 17.26 3.92
CA LEU A 604 7.98 16.24 4.09
C LEU A 604 8.64 15.98 2.75
N LEU A 605 9.94 15.80 2.78
CA LEU A 605 10.72 15.44 1.60
C LEU A 605 11.76 14.39 1.93
N ALA A 606 12.08 13.56 0.95
CA ALA A 606 13.14 12.57 0.99
C ALA A 606 14.31 13.04 0.12
N LEU A 607 15.53 12.71 0.55
CA LEU A 607 16.76 12.88 -0.22
C LEU A 607 17.21 11.50 -0.72
N ARG A 608 17.38 11.34 -2.03
CA ARG A 608 17.72 10.06 -2.66
C ARG A 608 19.09 10.03 -3.33
N ASP A 609 19.75 8.89 -3.26
CA ASP A 609 20.92 8.54 -4.06
C ASP A 609 20.62 7.26 -4.86
N GLY A 610 20.63 7.33 -6.20
CA GLY A 610 20.38 6.17 -7.06
C GLY A 610 19.06 5.42 -6.76
N GLY A 611 18.03 6.12 -6.27
CA GLY A 611 16.75 5.54 -5.86
C GLY A 611 16.67 5.10 -4.39
N ARG A 612 17.76 5.16 -3.62
CA ARG A 612 17.80 4.84 -2.19
C ARG A 612 17.55 6.09 -1.34
N LEU A 613 16.71 6.03 -0.31
CA LEU A 613 16.56 7.15 0.63
C LEU A 613 17.80 7.24 1.53
N VAL A 614 18.35 8.44 1.63
CA VAL A 614 19.50 8.80 2.46
C VAL A 614 19.04 9.50 3.74
N ALA A 615 18.14 10.47 3.60
CA ALA A 615 17.58 11.23 4.71
C ALA A 615 16.18 11.72 4.38
N ASN A 616 15.41 12.04 5.40
CA ASN A 616 14.11 12.68 5.29
C ASN A 616 14.11 14.00 6.06
N VAL A 617 13.30 14.95 5.61
CA VAL A 617 13.27 16.32 6.11
C VAL A 617 11.82 16.75 6.38
N ASP A 618 11.58 17.31 7.56
CA ASP A 618 10.37 18.07 7.90
C ASP A 618 10.64 19.56 7.67
N LEU A 619 9.99 20.13 6.65
CA LEU A 619 9.99 21.56 6.41
C LEU A 619 8.74 22.20 6.98
N ARG A 620 8.94 23.26 7.76
CA ARG A 620 7.85 24.08 8.29
C ARG A 620 7.96 25.52 7.83
N ARG A 621 6.81 26.10 7.56
CA ARG A 621 6.69 27.50 7.21
C ARG A 621 6.77 28.37 8.47
N ARG A 622 7.67 29.36 8.49
CA ARG A 622 7.68 30.44 9.50
C ARG A 622 7.81 31.79 8.79
N GLY A 623 6.80 32.64 8.95
CA GLY A 623 6.74 33.93 8.25
C GLY A 623 6.74 33.75 6.72
N THR A 624 7.69 34.41 6.05
CA THR A 624 7.84 34.38 4.58
C THR A 624 8.79 33.30 4.06
N GLY A 625 9.32 32.44 4.95
CA GLY A 625 10.33 31.43 4.59
C GLY A 625 10.02 30.02 5.09
N TRP A 626 10.85 29.08 4.62
CA TRP A 626 10.85 27.68 5.05
C TRP A 626 12.00 27.42 6.01
N HIS A 627 11.77 26.52 6.96
CA HIS A 627 12.76 26.09 7.94
C HIS A 627 12.74 24.57 8.07
N VAL A 628 13.93 24.00 8.28
CA VAL A 628 14.09 22.60 8.67
C VAL A 628 13.70 22.48 10.14
N GLU A 629 12.61 21.77 10.43
CA GLU A 629 12.24 21.40 11.79
C GLU A 629 12.97 20.11 12.20
N GLU A 630 13.04 19.14 11.29
CA GLU A 630 13.72 17.86 11.52
C GLU A 630 14.43 17.39 10.25
N LEU A 631 15.64 16.85 10.40
CA LEU A 631 16.42 16.19 9.35
C LEU A 631 17.06 14.94 9.96
N ARG A 632 16.68 13.77 9.47
CA ARG A 632 17.13 12.47 10.02
C ARG A 632 17.53 11.49 8.94
N ALA A 633 18.62 10.77 9.19
CA ALA A 633 18.99 9.59 8.43
C ALA A 633 18.20 8.36 8.93
N ARG A 634 18.54 7.20 8.37
CA ARG A 634 17.90 5.92 8.73
C ARG A 634 18.02 5.65 10.24
N PHE A 635 16.98 5.11 10.84
CA PHE A 635 16.86 4.81 12.27
C PHE A 635 17.02 6.02 13.20
N ASN A 636 16.72 7.24 12.72
CA ASN A 636 16.99 8.50 13.42
C ASN A 636 18.47 8.82 13.64
N ASP A 637 19.37 8.15 12.93
CA ASP A 637 20.79 8.49 12.94
C ASP A 637 20.98 9.97 12.51
N PRO A 638 21.97 10.68 13.08
CA PRO A 638 22.33 12.00 12.59
C PRO A 638 22.83 11.90 11.15
N VAL A 639 22.52 12.92 10.34
CA VAL A 639 23.11 13.07 9.00
C VAL A 639 24.54 13.60 9.11
N GLU A 640 25.32 13.43 8.05
CA GLU A 640 26.65 14.04 7.99
C GLU A 640 26.57 15.58 8.09
N PRO A 641 27.47 16.24 8.84
CA PRO A 641 27.41 17.70 9.05
C PRO A 641 27.43 18.53 7.76
N ASP A 642 28.08 18.02 6.72
CA ASP A 642 28.15 18.68 5.41
C ASP A 642 26.79 18.65 4.70
N LEU A 643 26.08 17.52 4.80
CA LEU A 643 24.72 17.39 4.28
C LEU A 643 23.73 18.26 5.07
N GLU A 644 23.82 18.28 6.40
CA GLU A 644 22.98 19.14 7.25
C GLU A 644 23.14 20.62 6.89
N ARG A 645 24.39 21.07 6.70
CA ARG A 645 24.68 22.43 6.24
C ARG A 645 24.12 22.70 4.84
N ALA A 646 24.34 21.79 3.89
CA ALA A 646 23.83 21.93 2.53
C ALA A 646 22.29 22.07 2.49
N VAL A 647 21.58 21.20 3.21
CA VAL A 647 20.11 21.24 3.31
C VAL A 647 19.65 22.55 3.97
N THR A 648 20.25 22.94 5.08
CA THR A 648 19.88 24.16 5.81
C THR A 648 20.10 25.41 4.97
N THR A 649 21.23 25.50 4.27
CA THR A 649 21.54 26.62 3.35
C THR A 649 20.58 26.65 2.16
N TRP A 650 20.27 25.51 1.57
CA TRP A 650 19.33 25.40 0.46
C TRP A 650 17.92 25.83 0.87
N VAL A 651 17.41 25.34 2.00
CA VAL A 651 16.07 25.67 2.52
C VAL A 651 15.93 27.15 2.86
N ALA A 652 16.98 27.76 3.42
CA ALA A 652 16.99 29.20 3.71
C ALA A 652 16.85 30.07 2.43
N GLY A 653 17.19 29.53 1.27
CA GLY A 653 17.01 30.19 -0.04
C GLY A 653 15.61 30.05 -0.66
N LEU A 654 14.71 29.28 -0.05
CA LEU A 654 13.35 29.06 -0.56
C LEU A 654 12.39 30.17 -0.08
N THR A 655 11.87 30.98 -1.01
CA THR A 655 10.93 32.06 -0.72
C THR A 655 9.48 31.56 -0.75
N ALA A 656 8.73 31.75 0.33
CA ALA A 656 7.32 31.34 0.40
C ALA A 656 6.38 32.48 -0.04
N VAL A 657 5.47 32.23 -0.97
CA VAL A 657 4.41 33.20 -1.35
C VAL A 657 3.31 33.14 -0.29
N VAL A 658 3.05 34.23 0.42
CA VAL A 658 2.05 34.28 1.52
C VAL A 658 0.63 34.14 0.94
N PRO A 659 -0.10 33.05 1.22
CA PRO A 659 -1.54 33.05 0.96
C PRO A 659 -2.20 34.01 1.95
N GLU A 660 -3.12 34.84 1.47
CA GLU A 660 -3.95 35.71 2.32
C GLU A 660 -4.62 34.88 3.43
N VAL A 661 -4.30 35.22 4.68
CA VAL A 661 -4.89 34.58 5.87
C VAL A 661 -6.37 34.95 5.91
N THR A 662 -7.25 34.03 5.51
CA THR A 662 -8.67 34.11 5.85
C THR A 662 -8.82 33.60 7.27
N VAL A 663 -9.17 34.50 8.20
CA VAL A 663 -9.49 34.14 9.58
C VAL A 663 -10.73 33.24 9.56
N VAL A 664 -10.53 31.94 9.77
CA VAL A 664 -11.61 31.02 10.11
C VAL A 664 -11.97 31.29 11.58
N PRO A 665 -13.24 31.55 11.94
CA PRO A 665 -13.60 31.72 13.33
C PRO A 665 -13.28 30.42 14.09
N GLU A 666 -12.50 30.57 15.16
CA GLU A 666 -12.07 29.48 16.02
C GLU A 666 -13.32 28.81 16.64
N PRO A 667 -13.51 27.48 16.49
CA PRO A 667 -14.58 26.80 17.23
C PRO A 667 -14.26 26.88 18.73
N PRO A 668 -15.27 27.11 19.60
CA PRO A 668 -15.02 27.31 21.02
C PRO A 668 -14.33 26.08 21.64
N PRO A 669 -13.51 26.28 22.69
CA PRO A 669 -12.77 25.20 23.31
C PRO A 669 -13.74 24.17 23.90
N VAL A 670 -13.66 22.93 23.41
CA VAL A 670 -14.41 21.81 23.97
C VAL A 670 -13.78 21.44 25.30
N ARG A 671 -14.34 21.92 26.41
CA ARG A 671 -14.07 21.37 27.74
C ARG A 671 -14.55 19.92 27.76
N ALA A 672 -13.62 18.98 27.91
CA ALA A 672 -13.94 17.59 28.21
C ALA A 672 -14.58 17.51 29.59
N THR A 673 -15.91 17.47 29.63
CA THR A 673 -16.64 17.05 30.82
C THR A 673 -16.91 15.55 30.70
N GLY A 674 -16.34 14.80 31.63
CA GLY A 674 -16.62 13.39 31.81
C GLY A 674 -18.11 13.18 32.08
N GLY A 675 -18.75 12.42 31.21
CA GLY A 675 -20.14 12.01 31.36
C GLY A 675 -20.34 10.69 30.65
N THR A 676 -20.54 9.63 31.42
CA THR A 676 -20.91 8.28 30.98
C THR A 676 -22.24 8.34 30.22
N ARG A 677 -22.18 8.44 28.89
CA ARG A 677 -23.37 8.37 28.02
C ARG A 677 -23.40 7.01 27.32
N ARG A 678 -24.37 6.18 27.71
CA ARG A 678 -24.71 4.92 27.03
C ARG A 678 -24.97 5.18 25.53
N PRO A 679 -24.43 4.38 24.60
CA PRO A 679 -24.69 4.56 23.18
C PRO A 679 -26.07 4.00 22.83
N THR A 680 -27.02 4.87 22.50
CA THR A 680 -28.24 4.49 21.78
C THR A 680 -27.90 4.35 20.29
N GLY A 681 -27.35 3.20 19.90
CA GLY A 681 -27.08 2.88 18.50
C GLY A 681 -28.35 2.54 17.72
N LEU A 682 -28.36 2.82 16.41
CA LEU A 682 -29.43 2.37 15.50
C LEU A 682 -29.48 0.83 15.46
N PRO A 683 -30.67 0.21 15.32
CA PRO A 683 -30.80 -1.25 15.21
C PRO A 683 -29.97 -1.81 14.05
N ALA A 684 -29.23 -2.90 14.27
CA ALA A 684 -28.37 -3.51 13.25
C ALA A 684 -29.14 -3.93 11.99
N GLU A 685 -30.40 -4.35 12.13
CA GLU A 685 -31.30 -4.69 11.02
C GLU A 685 -31.60 -3.50 10.12
N LEU A 686 -31.87 -2.34 10.72
CA LEU A 686 -32.13 -1.10 9.97
C LEU A 686 -30.88 -0.68 9.18
N VAL A 687 -29.69 -0.87 9.76
CA VAL A 687 -28.44 -0.53 9.06
C VAL A 687 -28.15 -1.51 7.92
N ARG A 688 -28.42 -2.81 8.10
CA ARG A 688 -28.30 -3.80 7.02
C ARG A 688 -29.27 -3.50 5.88
N ALA A 689 -30.53 -3.21 6.18
CA ALA A 689 -31.54 -2.87 5.18
C ALA A 689 -31.15 -1.63 4.38
N LEU A 690 -30.58 -0.60 5.04
CA LEU A 690 -30.06 0.58 4.37
C LEU A 690 -28.86 0.25 3.48
N THR A 691 -27.91 -0.56 3.94
CA THR A 691 -26.76 -0.98 3.13
C THR A 691 -27.20 -1.70 1.85
N THR A 692 -28.11 -2.67 1.95
CA THR A 692 -28.65 -3.38 0.78
C THR A 692 -29.39 -2.45 -0.18
N ALA A 693 -30.19 -1.53 0.34
CA ALA A 693 -30.89 -0.54 -0.49
C ALA A 693 -29.91 0.40 -1.22
N VAL A 694 -28.81 0.80 -0.57
CA VAL A 694 -27.77 1.64 -1.19
C VAL A 694 -27.03 0.90 -2.29
N GLU A 695 -26.63 -0.35 -2.06
CA GLU A 695 -25.98 -1.19 -3.08
C GLU A 695 -26.86 -1.34 -4.32
N HIS A 696 -28.16 -1.61 -4.11
CA HIS A 696 -29.14 -1.71 -5.19
C HIS A 696 -29.30 -0.40 -5.98
N GLU A 697 -29.32 0.74 -5.29
CA GLU A 697 -29.43 2.05 -5.94
C GLU A 697 -28.15 2.45 -6.70
N LEU A 698 -26.97 2.14 -6.17
CA LEU A 698 -25.69 2.39 -6.84
C LEU A 698 -25.52 1.56 -8.11
N ALA A 699 -26.11 0.37 -8.19
CA ALA A 699 -26.10 -0.48 -9.37
C ALA A 699 -27.05 0.00 -10.50
N ARG A 700 -27.89 1.02 -10.26
CA ARG A 700 -28.85 1.50 -11.27
C ARG A 700 -28.11 2.21 -12.42
N PRO A 701 -28.52 1.98 -13.70
CA PRO A 701 -27.90 2.64 -14.85
C PRO A 701 -27.88 4.19 -14.79
N ARG A 702 -28.89 4.78 -14.15
CA ARG A 702 -28.99 6.24 -13.94
C ARG A 702 -27.83 6.82 -13.10
N VAL A 703 -27.26 6.02 -12.19
CA VAL A 703 -26.12 6.43 -11.35
C VAL A 703 -24.85 6.52 -12.17
N GLY A 704 -24.57 5.54 -13.03
CA GLY A 704 -23.46 5.61 -13.99
C GLY A 704 -23.60 6.76 -14.98
N ALA A 705 -24.81 7.02 -15.48
CA ALA A 705 -25.07 8.16 -16.37
C ALA A 705 -24.80 9.52 -15.68
N ALA A 706 -25.17 9.67 -14.41
CA ALA A 706 -24.89 10.89 -13.65
C ALA A 706 -23.38 11.10 -13.41
N ARG A 707 -22.65 10.02 -13.12
CA ARG A 707 -21.19 10.05 -12.94
C ARG A 707 -20.44 10.50 -14.20
N ARG A 708 -20.87 10.05 -15.39
CA ARG A 708 -20.31 10.55 -16.66
C ARG A 708 -20.48 12.06 -16.83
N VAL A 709 -21.67 12.57 -16.52
CA VAL A 709 -21.92 14.03 -16.59
C VAL A 709 -21.02 14.79 -15.62
N TYR A 710 -20.74 14.23 -14.44
CA TYR A 710 -19.80 14.82 -13.48
C TYR A 710 -18.34 14.77 -13.96
N ALA A 711 -17.92 13.69 -14.63
CA ALA A 711 -16.61 13.63 -15.27
C ALA A 711 -16.48 14.69 -16.38
N THR A 712 -17.50 14.83 -17.25
CA THR A 712 -17.54 15.86 -18.31
C THR A 712 -17.60 17.30 -17.77
N LEU A 713 -18.04 17.49 -16.51
CA LEU A 713 -17.99 18.79 -15.84
C LEU A 713 -16.56 19.18 -15.48
N LEU A 714 -15.67 18.21 -15.28
CA LEU A 714 -14.25 18.38 -14.92
C LEU A 714 -13.29 18.28 -16.11
N ASP A 715 -13.78 18.10 -17.34
CA ASP A 715 -13.03 17.78 -18.58
C ASP A 715 -11.98 18.84 -19.03
N GLY A 716 -11.76 19.90 -18.24
CA GLY A 716 -10.67 20.88 -18.40
C GLY A 716 -9.65 20.90 -17.25
N ASP A 717 -9.89 20.13 -16.18
CA ASP A 717 -9.04 20.03 -14.98
C ASP A 717 -8.27 18.69 -14.93
N GLY A 718 -8.44 17.80 -15.91
CA GLY A 718 -7.77 16.50 -16.04
C GLY A 718 -8.69 15.39 -16.59
N ASP A 719 -8.12 14.24 -16.94
CA ASP A 719 -8.89 13.03 -17.30
C ASP A 719 -9.25 12.29 -16.01
N PHE A 720 -10.54 12.33 -15.63
CA PHE A 720 -11.05 11.70 -14.41
C PHE A 720 -11.94 10.52 -14.77
N ASP A 721 -11.70 9.36 -14.13
CA ASP A 721 -12.67 8.28 -14.18
C ASP A 721 -14.02 8.68 -13.53
N GLU A 722 -15.08 7.98 -13.91
CA GLU A 722 -16.46 8.27 -13.48
C GLU A 722 -16.64 8.30 -11.94
N GLN A 723 -15.85 7.54 -11.17
CA GLN A 723 -15.94 7.50 -9.71
C GLN A 723 -15.10 8.60 -9.06
N ALA A 724 -13.89 8.84 -9.58
CA ALA A 724 -12.99 9.88 -9.15
C ALA A 724 -13.61 11.28 -9.32
N ALA A 725 -14.39 11.49 -10.39
CA ALA A 725 -15.07 12.76 -10.64
C ALA A 725 -16.01 13.20 -9.51
N VAL A 726 -16.73 12.26 -8.87
CA VAL A 726 -17.61 12.56 -7.72
C VAL A 726 -16.78 13.05 -6.53
N VAL A 727 -15.65 12.41 -6.26
CA VAL A 727 -14.78 12.77 -5.13
C VAL A 727 -14.10 14.12 -5.38
N ALA A 728 -13.63 14.35 -6.61
CA ALA A 728 -13.06 15.62 -7.03
C ALA A 728 -14.06 16.77 -6.85
N LEU A 729 -15.27 16.67 -7.39
CA LEU A 729 -16.32 17.69 -7.24
C LEU A 729 -16.72 17.94 -5.78
N LYS A 730 -16.72 16.90 -4.93
CA LYS A 730 -17.00 17.04 -3.50
C LYS A 730 -15.93 17.90 -2.78
N ARG A 731 -14.70 17.88 -3.28
CA ARG A 731 -13.55 18.62 -2.74
C ARG A 731 -13.39 19.99 -3.41
N THR A 732 -14.05 20.22 -4.55
CA THR A 732 -14.03 21.50 -5.26
C THR A 732 -14.64 22.61 -4.40
N ARG A 733 -13.93 23.74 -4.32
CA ARG A 733 -14.41 24.93 -3.62
C ARG A 733 -15.68 25.47 -4.31
N PRO A 734 -16.65 26.03 -3.57
CA PRO A 734 -17.91 26.52 -4.14
C PRO A 734 -17.74 27.49 -5.33
N GLN A 735 -16.73 28.37 -5.29
CA GLN A 735 -16.44 29.33 -6.35
C GLN A 735 -15.99 28.63 -7.64
N ARG A 736 -15.05 27.69 -7.55
CA ARG A 736 -14.60 26.88 -8.69
C ARG A 736 -15.73 26.02 -9.24
N LEU A 737 -16.56 25.46 -8.36
CA LEU A 737 -17.74 24.71 -8.81
C LEU A 737 -18.71 25.59 -9.59
N ALA A 738 -18.92 26.84 -9.17
CA ALA A 738 -19.74 27.81 -9.91
C ALA A 738 -19.14 28.13 -11.29
N GLU A 739 -17.82 28.28 -11.43
CA GLU A 739 -17.15 28.45 -12.73
C GLU A 739 -17.36 27.26 -13.66
N LEU A 740 -17.18 26.03 -13.15
CA LEU A 740 -17.38 24.80 -13.93
C LEU A 740 -18.85 24.66 -14.36
N VAL A 741 -19.78 24.96 -13.47
CA VAL A 741 -21.22 24.99 -13.78
C VAL A 741 -21.52 26.06 -14.83
N ALA A 742 -20.94 27.25 -14.73
CA ALA A 742 -21.11 28.32 -15.72
C ALA A 742 -20.68 27.87 -17.12
N ALA A 743 -19.50 27.25 -17.24
CA ALA A 743 -19.01 26.70 -18.51
C ALA A 743 -19.91 25.56 -19.03
N ALA A 744 -20.43 24.71 -18.15
CA ALA A 744 -21.36 23.65 -18.55
C ALA A 744 -22.71 24.20 -19.05
N LEU A 745 -23.20 25.30 -18.48
CA LEU A 745 -24.45 25.94 -18.90
C LEU A 745 -24.41 26.44 -20.35
N GLU A 746 -23.24 26.75 -20.91
CA GLU A 746 -23.09 27.08 -22.34
C GLU A 746 -23.53 25.92 -23.23
N ARG A 747 -23.22 24.68 -22.83
CA ARG A 747 -23.59 23.43 -23.51
C ARG A 747 -25.03 22.97 -23.21
N GLY A 748 -25.68 23.57 -22.20
CA GLY A 748 -27.08 23.35 -21.83
C GLY A 748 -27.27 22.84 -20.40
N VAL A 749 -28.38 23.22 -19.77
CA VAL A 749 -28.67 22.88 -18.34
C VAL A 749 -29.24 21.47 -18.16
N GLY A 750 -29.87 20.90 -19.17
CA GLY A 750 -30.61 19.63 -19.09
C GLY A 750 -29.80 18.42 -18.57
N PRO A 751 -28.60 18.13 -19.11
CA PRO A 751 -27.77 17.01 -18.64
C PRO A 751 -27.35 17.18 -17.17
N LEU A 752 -26.92 18.38 -16.78
CA LEU A 752 -26.51 18.70 -15.42
C LEU A 752 -27.69 18.65 -14.45
N TRP A 753 -28.87 19.12 -14.87
CA TRP A 753 -30.11 19.03 -14.09
C TRP A 753 -30.51 17.57 -13.83
N ARG A 754 -30.52 16.72 -14.87
CA ARG A 754 -30.86 15.29 -14.72
C ARG A 754 -29.84 14.54 -13.86
N ALA A 755 -28.55 14.76 -14.09
CA ALA A 755 -27.49 14.13 -13.29
C ALA A 755 -27.56 14.57 -11.83
N SER A 756 -27.71 15.86 -11.58
CA SER A 756 -27.96 16.40 -10.24
C SER A 756 -29.38 16.17 -9.74
N GLY A 757 -30.22 15.35 -10.38
CA GLY A 757 -31.45 14.81 -9.82
C GLY A 757 -31.28 13.38 -9.26
N VAL A 758 -30.16 12.72 -9.56
CA VAL A 758 -29.88 11.36 -9.09
C VAL A 758 -29.34 11.42 -7.66
N ARG A 759 -30.12 10.90 -6.69
CA ARG A 759 -29.79 10.85 -5.25
C ARG A 759 -29.85 9.42 -4.73
N PRO A 760 -28.82 8.58 -4.97
CA PRO A 760 -28.85 7.17 -4.58
C PRO A 760 -29.04 6.97 -3.07
N LEU A 761 -28.50 7.85 -2.21
CA LEU A 761 -28.70 7.71 -0.77
C LEU A 761 -30.12 8.10 -0.36
N ALA A 762 -30.64 9.23 -0.84
CA ALA A 762 -32.02 9.62 -0.56
C ALA A 762 -33.03 8.58 -1.07
N ALA A 763 -32.80 8.01 -2.26
CA ALA A 763 -33.63 6.93 -2.82
C ALA A 763 -33.58 5.67 -1.96
N ALA A 764 -32.39 5.26 -1.52
CA ALA A 764 -32.22 4.12 -0.62
C ALA A 764 -32.94 4.35 0.72
N VAL A 765 -32.77 5.52 1.35
CA VAL A 765 -33.45 5.88 2.61
C VAL A 765 -34.97 5.83 2.47
N ALA A 766 -35.52 6.31 1.36
CA ALA A 766 -36.96 6.29 1.11
C ALA A 766 -37.52 4.86 0.99
N SER A 767 -36.71 3.91 0.52
CA SER A 767 -37.10 2.51 0.32
C SER A 767 -37.03 1.62 1.57
N VAL A 768 -36.38 2.09 2.64
CA VAL A 768 -36.10 1.26 3.84
C VAL A 768 -37.22 1.40 4.89
N PRO A 769 -37.74 0.28 5.44
CA PRO A 769 -38.69 0.32 6.56
C PRO A 769 -38.07 0.94 7.83
N GLY A 770 -38.82 1.80 8.53
CA GLY A 770 -38.32 2.47 9.75
C GLY A 770 -37.40 3.67 9.50
N ARG A 771 -37.44 4.23 8.28
CA ARG A 771 -36.69 5.44 7.85
C ARG A 771 -36.81 6.64 8.78
N GLU A 772 -37.91 6.75 9.55
CA GLU A 772 -38.10 7.82 10.54
C GLU A 772 -36.97 7.87 11.58
N ARG A 773 -36.30 6.74 11.83
CA ARG A 773 -35.14 6.65 12.75
C ARG A 773 -33.81 7.08 12.12
N LEU A 774 -33.72 7.19 10.80
CA LEU A 774 -32.49 7.56 10.07
C LEU A 774 -32.26 9.07 10.04
N GLY A 775 -33.32 9.88 10.20
CA GLY A 775 -33.27 11.33 10.08
C GLY A 775 -32.89 11.81 8.67
N ALA A 776 -32.68 13.12 8.50
CA ALA A 776 -32.19 13.66 7.23
C ALA A 776 -30.70 13.31 7.04
N LEU A 777 -30.40 12.41 6.10
CA LEU A 777 -29.03 12.01 5.75
C LEU A 777 -28.41 12.85 4.62
N SER A 778 -29.14 13.85 4.13
CA SER A 778 -28.77 14.79 3.08
C SER A 778 -28.85 16.22 3.62
N GLY A 779 -27.80 16.67 4.31
CA GLY A 779 -27.74 17.98 5.00
C GLY A 779 -26.66 18.00 6.11
N PRO A 780 -26.56 19.08 6.91
CA PRO A 780 -25.62 19.11 8.04
C PRO A 780 -25.97 18.02 9.06
N LEU A 781 -25.14 16.97 9.09
CA LEU A 781 -25.45 15.73 9.82
C LEU A 781 -25.22 15.86 11.34
N PRO A 782 -26.15 15.35 12.17
CA PRO A 782 -25.90 15.05 13.58
C PRO A 782 -24.75 14.04 13.75
N ARG A 783 -24.06 14.07 14.90
CA ARG A 783 -22.86 13.26 15.17
C ARG A 783 -23.10 11.75 15.01
N SER A 784 -24.29 11.26 15.37
CA SER A 784 -24.71 9.86 15.21
C SER A 784 -24.84 9.42 13.75
N SER A 785 -25.31 10.30 12.87
CA SER A 785 -25.50 10.02 11.45
C SER A 785 -24.20 10.13 10.64
N ARG A 786 -23.20 10.88 11.14
CA ARG A 786 -21.87 10.97 10.51
C ARG A 786 -21.15 9.62 10.47
N THR A 787 -21.25 8.82 11.52
CA THR A 787 -20.67 7.48 11.56
C THR A 787 -21.36 6.53 10.58
N LEU A 788 -22.67 6.71 10.34
CA LEU A 788 -23.44 5.88 9.42
C LEU A 788 -23.08 6.15 7.95
N VAL A 789 -23.07 7.41 7.52
CA VAL A 789 -22.76 7.77 6.13
C VAL A 789 -21.29 7.55 5.76
N ARG A 790 -20.40 7.42 6.76
CA ARG A 790 -18.98 7.09 6.58
C ARG A 790 -18.73 5.58 6.41
N ARG A 791 -19.76 4.72 6.52
CA ARG A 791 -19.58 3.30 6.25
C ARG A 791 -19.24 3.08 4.77
N PRO A 792 -18.31 2.17 4.43
CA PRO A 792 -17.87 1.96 3.04
C PRO A 792 -19.01 1.71 2.06
N ALA A 793 -20.01 0.93 2.46
CA ALA A 793 -21.16 0.61 1.61
C ALA A 793 -22.14 1.78 1.40
N ILE A 794 -22.07 2.85 2.21
CA ILE A 794 -22.99 4.00 2.17
C ILE A 794 -22.31 5.26 1.62
N ALA A 795 -21.01 5.41 1.86
CA ALA A 795 -20.23 6.60 1.53
C ALA A 795 -20.26 7.00 0.04
N PRO A 796 -20.22 6.09 -0.96
CA PRO A 796 -20.31 6.46 -2.37
C PRO A 796 -21.65 7.12 -2.72
N ALA A 797 -22.76 6.62 -2.17
CA ALA A 797 -24.07 7.20 -2.37
C ALA A 797 -24.22 8.55 -1.67
N TYR A 798 -23.69 8.68 -0.44
CA TYR A 798 -23.63 9.95 0.27
C TYR A 798 -22.84 11.02 -0.49
N ALA A 799 -21.68 10.65 -1.05
CA ALA A 799 -20.84 11.58 -1.81
C ALA A 799 -21.58 12.12 -3.05
N MET A 800 -22.31 11.25 -3.77
CA MET A 800 -23.14 11.68 -4.89
C MET A 800 -24.26 12.64 -4.48
N ASP A 801 -24.98 12.34 -3.39
CA ASP A 801 -26.04 13.23 -2.90
C ASP A 801 -25.50 14.62 -2.52
N VAL A 802 -24.33 14.68 -1.88
CA VAL A 802 -23.68 15.95 -1.50
C VAL A 802 -23.24 16.76 -2.72
N VAL A 803 -22.55 16.12 -3.67
CA VAL A 803 -22.10 16.78 -4.92
C VAL A 803 -23.30 17.32 -5.69
N ALA A 804 -24.34 16.52 -5.79
CA ALA A 804 -25.50 16.88 -6.57
C ALA A 804 -26.28 18.04 -5.95
N LEU A 805 -26.37 18.12 -4.62
CA LEU A 805 -26.87 19.30 -3.90
C LEU A 805 -25.96 20.52 -4.08
N ALA A 806 -24.64 20.33 -4.07
CA ALA A 806 -23.69 21.42 -4.30
C ALA A 806 -23.83 22.00 -5.72
N ILE A 807 -24.04 21.16 -6.73
CA ILE A 807 -24.32 21.57 -8.11
C ILE A 807 -25.64 22.34 -8.18
N ARG A 808 -26.70 21.87 -7.51
CA ARG A 808 -28.00 22.58 -7.47
C ARG A 808 -27.88 23.96 -6.83
N ARG A 809 -27.13 24.07 -5.73
CA ARG A 809 -26.81 25.37 -5.11
C ARG A 809 -25.97 26.26 -6.01
N ALA A 810 -25.02 25.69 -6.74
CA ALA A 810 -24.19 26.44 -7.70
C ALA A 810 -25.06 27.00 -8.84
N ILE A 811 -25.99 26.22 -9.39
CA ILE A 811 -26.98 26.68 -10.39
C ILE A 811 -27.82 27.84 -9.82
N GLY A 812 -28.17 27.79 -8.54
CA GLY A 812 -29.00 28.80 -7.90
C GLY A 812 -28.30 30.10 -7.45
N THR A 813 -26.99 30.24 -7.66
CA THR A 813 -26.29 31.46 -7.23
C THR A 813 -26.71 32.69 -8.05
N ALA A 814 -26.68 33.86 -7.40
CA ALA A 814 -27.03 35.13 -8.04
C ALA A 814 -26.16 35.43 -9.27
N ASP A 815 -24.87 35.07 -9.22
CA ASP A 815 -23.91 35.27 -10.30
C ASP A 815 -24.26 34.50 -11.58
N LEU A 816 -24.94 33.35 -11.45
CA LEU A 816 -25.33 32.50 -12.58
C LEU A 816 -26.78 32.70 -13.03
N ALA A 817 -27.57 33.51 -12.33
CA ALA A 817 -29.02 33.65 -12.58
C ALA A 817 -29.37 33.96 -14.05
N ARG A 818 -28.60 34.85 -14.71
CA ARG A 818 -28.78 35.18 -16.13
C ARG A 818 -28.42 34.02 -17.05
N ALA A 819 -27.28 33.37 -16.80
CA ALA A 819 -26.79 32.24 -17.61
C ALA A 819 -27.74 31.03 -17.52
N VAL A 820 -28.25 30.75 -16.32
CA VAL A 820 -29.26 29.71 -16.07
C VAL A 820 -30.55 30.03 -16.80
N ALA A 821 -31.08 31.25 -16.68
CA ALA A 821 -32.29 31.66 -17.39
C ALA A 821 -32.17 31.49 -18.91
N SER A 822 -31.03 31.88 -19.49
CA SER A 822 -30.74 31.67 -20.92
C SER A 822 -30.57 30.20 -21.29
N ALA A 823 -29.98 29.37 -20.43
CA ALA A 823 -29.86 27.93 -20.66
C ALA A 823 -31.22 27.22 -20.60
N VAL A 824 -32.09 27.57 -19.65
CA VAL A 824 -33.46 27.05 -19.55
C VAL A 824 -34.31 27.49 -20.74
N ALA A 825 -34.16 28.73 -21.22
CA ALA A 825 -34.90 29.21 -22.39
C ALA A 825 -34.61 28.41 -23.66
N ARG A 826 -33.39 27.84 -23.79
CA ARG A 826 -32.98 26.99 -24.93
C ARG A 826 -33.62 25.60 -24.88
N ASP A 827 -33.67 24.98 -23.71
CA ASP A 827 -34.22 23.64 -23.48
C ASP A 827 -35.23 23.64 -22.31
N PRO A 828 -36.43 24.22 -22.51
CA PRO A 828 -37.38 24.42 -21.42
C PRO A 828 -38.11 23.12 -21.08
N THR A 829 -38.19 22.81 -19.78
CA THR A 829 -39.10 21.79 -19.23
C THR A 829 -39.96 22.43 -18.14
N PRO A 830 -41.15 21.89 -17.81
CA PRO A 830 -42.03 22.51 -16.83
C PRO A 830 -41.35 22.62 -15.46
N GLU A 831 -40.59 21.61 -15.05
CA GLU A 831 -39.84 21.61 -13.78
C GLU A 831 -38.75 22.71 -13.76
N LEU A 832 -37.93 22.83 -14.81
CA LEU A 832 -36.87 23.83 -14.90
C LEU A 832 -37.45 25.26 -14.90
N VAL A 833 -38.49 25.50 -15.72
CA VAL A 833 -39.14 26.81 -15.82
C VAL A 833 -39.77 27.18 -14.48
N CYS A 834 -40.54 26.29 -13.87
CA CYS A 834 -41.16 26.56 -12.57
C CYS A 834 -40.12 26.79 -11.47
N ALA A 835 -39.07 25.97 -11.37
CA ALA A 835 -38.05 26.12 -10.32
C ALA A 835 -37.28 27.44 -10.45
N THR A 836 -36.92 27.85 -11.67
CA THR A 836 -36.24 29.14 -11.92
C THR A 836 -37.15 30.34 -11.63
N VAL A 837 -38.44 30.26 -11.99
CA VAL A 837 -39.42 31.33 -11.75
C VAL A 837 -39.75 31.46 -10.25
N ILE A 838 -39.92 30.34 -9.54
CA ILE A 838 -40.10 30.33 -8.08
C ILE A 838 -38.88 30.96 -7.40
N ALA A 839 -37.66 30.56 -7.80
CA ALA A 839 -36.43 31.13 -7.26
C ALA A 839 -36.37 32.65 -7.45
N ALA A 840 -36.63 33.14 -8.67
CA ALA A 840 -36.63 34.57 -8.98
C ALA A 840 -37.75 35.37 -8.27
N THR A 841 -38.88 34.71 -7.95
CA THR A 841 -39.99 35.33 -7.20
C THR A 841 -39.66 35.42 -5.70
N CYS A 842 -38.93 34.44 -5.15
CA CYS A 842 -38.64 34.35 -3.72
C CYS A 842 -37.41 35.17 -3.29
N THR A 843 -36.41 35.33 -4.17
CA THR A 843 -35.17 36.07 -3.87
C THR A 843 -35.21 37.50 -4.41
N GLU A 844 -34.42 38.39 -3.82
CA GLU A 844 -34.17 39.71 -4.42
C GLU A 844 -33.28 39.52 -5.65
N SER A 845 -33.90 39.46 -6.82
CA SER A 845 -33.23 39.21 -8.09
C SER A 845 -32.27 40.35 -8.44
N THR A 846 -31.02 40.00 -8.75
CA THR A 846 -30.01 40.91 -9.34
C THR A 846 -30.17 41.06 -10.86
N VAL A 847 -31.11 40.32 -11.46
CA VAL A 847 -31.42 40.34 -12.90
C VAL A 847 -32.81 40.93 -13.16
N ASP A 848 -33.00 41.54 -14.33
CA ASP A 848 -34.29 42.07 -14.76
C ASP A 848 -35.37 40.98 -14.73
N VAL A 849 -36.52 41.27 -14.12
CA VAL A 849 -37.67 40.36 -14.01
C VAL A 849 -38.90 40.94 -14.68
N VAL A 850 -39.75 40.05 -15.20
CA VAL A 850 -41.02 40.37 -15.85
C VAL A 850 -42.14 39.71 -15.08
N ARG A 851 -43.20 40.46 -14.84
CA ARG A 851 -44.41 39.98 -14.17
C ARG A 851 -45.21 39.05 -15.11
N VAL A 852 -45.50 37.84 -14.63
CA VAL A 852 -46.29 36.82 -15.33
C VAL A 852 -47.75 36.82 -14.85
N THR A 853 -47.97 37.04 -13.55
CA THR A 853 -49.31 37.17 -12.95
C THR A 853 -49.38 38.43 -12.10
N GLU A 854 -50.58 38.99 -11.94
CA GLU A 854 -50.80 40.12 -11.03
C GLU A 854 -50.64 39.70 -9.55
N PRO A 855 -50.31 40.64 -8.64
CA PRO A 855 -50.26 40.39 -7.21
C PRO A 855 -51.55 39.72 -6.71
N GLY A 856 -51.40 38.57 -6.04
CA GLY A 856 -52.50 37.77 -5.52
C GLY A 856 -53.22 36.87 -6.54
N ALA A 857 -52.88 36.92 -7.84
CA ALA A 857 -53.44 36.01 -8.83
C ALA A 857 -52.74 34.64 -8.84
N THR A 858 -53.52 33.56 -8.77
CA THR A 858 -53.02 32.17 -8.68
C THR A 858 -53.03 31.43 -10.02
N ALA A 859 -53.88 31.86 -10.97
CA ALA A 859 -53.95 31.30 -12.31
C ALA A 859 -52.80 31.82 -13.19
N VAL A 860 -51.95 30.91 -13.66
CA VAL A 860 -50.82 31.21 -14.54
C VAL A 860 -51.25 31.07 -16.01
N PRO A 861 -51.18 32.16 -16.81
CA PRO A 861 -51.67 32.17 -18.19
C PRO A 861 -50.78 31.34 -19.13
N GLY A 862 -51.36 30.70 -20.14
CA GLY A 862 -50.61 29.91 -21.13
C GLY A 862 -51.33 28.63 -21.55
N PHE A 863 -50.71 27.80 -22.40
CA PHE A 863 -51.22 26.48 -22.75
C PHE A 863 -50.24 25.38 -22.30
N PRO A 864 -50.65 24.50 -21.36
CA PRO A 864 -51.91 24.52 -20.61
C PRO A 864 -51.96 25.64 -19.56
N ALA A 865 -53.16 26.13 -19.24
CA ALA A 865 -53.33 27.00 -18.07
C ALA A 865 -53.11 26.18 -16.79
N THR A 866 -52.40 26.74 -15.82
CA THR A 866 -52.09 26.06 -14.54
C THR A 866 -52.36 26.98 -13.36
N ASP A 867 -52.45 26.42 -12.16
CA ASP A 867 -52.61 27.19 -10.92
C ASP A 867 -51.43 26.93 -9.98
N LEU A 868 -50.96 27.99 -9.30
CA LEU A 868 -49.77 27.98 -8.45
C LEU A 868 -49.87 27.05 -7.24
N PHE A 869 -51.07 26.85 -6.70
CA PHE A 869 -51.29 26.18 -5.41
C PHE A 869 -52.04 24.84 -5.53
N THR A 870 -52.57 24.52 -6.70
CA THR A 870 -53.10 23.18 -7.00
C THR A 870 -52.00 22.13 -7.19
N ASP A 871 -52.38 20.86 -7.17
CA ASP A 871 -51.48 19.74 -7.45
C ASP A 871 -51.06 19.76 -8.92
N GLY A 872 -49.87 20.31 -9.20
CA GLY A 872 -49.43 20.69 -10.54
C GLY A 872 -47.95 21.07 -10.60
N PRO A 873 -47.47 21.54 -11.77
CA PRO A 873 -46.04 21.73 -12.02
C PRO A 873 -45.36 22.71 -11.04
N TRP A 874 -46.09 23.72 -10.56
CA TRP A 874 -45.59 24.70 -9.59
C TRP A 874 -45.31 24.07 -8.22
N ARG A 875 -46.28 23.31 -7.69
CA ARG A 875 -46.13 22.61 -6.42
C ARG A 875 -45.03 21.56 -6.47
N HIS A 876 -44.92 20.83 -7.59
CA HIS A 876 -43.86 19.84 -7.81
C HIS A 876 -42.45 20.45 -7.93
N ALA A 877 -42.35 21.72 -8.35
CA ALA A 877 -41.08 22.42 -8.50
C ALA A 877 -40.57 23.09 -7.22
N LEU A 878 -41.38 23.21 -6.15
CA LEU A 878 -40.97 23.82 -4.88
C LEU A 878 -39.71 23.18 -4.26
N PRO A 879 -39.57 21.84 -4.17
CA PRO A 879 -38.35 21.23 -3.66
C PRO A 879 -37.12 21.56 -4.51
N ALA A 880 -37.27 21.56 -5.84
CA ALA A 880 -36.18 21.90 -6.75
C ALA A 880 -35.76 23.37 -6.60
N ALA A 881 -36.72 24.29 -6.42
CA ALA A 881 -36.43 25.70 -6.14
C ALA A 881 -35.70 25.90 -4.80
N ALA A 882 -36.09 25.15 -3.76
CA ALA A 882 -35.40 25.18 -2.47
C ALA A 882 -33.93 24.68 -2.58
N GLU A 883 -33.66 23.67 -3.42
CA GLU A 883 -32.28 23.23 -3.69
C GLU A 883 -31.43 24.27 -4.45
N LEU A 884 -32.07 25.17 -5.21
CA LEU A 884 -31.44 26.35 -5.80
C LEU A 884 -31.19 27.47 -4.76
N GLY A 885 -31.60 27.28 -3.50
CA GLY A 885 -31.45 28.28 -2.44
C GLY A 885 -32.58 29.29 -2.37
N ALA A 886 -33.72 29.05 -3.04
CA ALA A 886 -34.90 29.89 -2.90
C ALA A 886 -35.55 29.70 -1.51
N PRO A 887 -35.91 30.78 -0.79
CA PRO A 887 -36.70 30.69 0.44
C PRO A 887 -38.17 30.40 0.09
N VAL A 888 -38.48 29.15 -0.25
CA VAL A 888 -39.80 28.75 -0.77
C VAL A 888 -40.93 28.94 0.25
N GLU A 889 -40.60 29.05 1.54
CA GLU A 889 -41.57 29.31 2.61
C GLU A 889 -42.23 30.68 2.47
N VAL A 890 -41.57 31.64 1.82
CA VAL A 890 -42.14 32.97 1.55
C VAL A 890 -42.82 33.06 0.18
N PHE A 891 -42.90 31.97 -0.60
CA PHE A 891 -43.40 32.00 -1.97
C PHE A 891 -44.83 32.54 -2.08
N GLU A 892 -45.75 32.05 -1.24
CA GLU A 892 -47.16 32.51 -1.23
C GLU A 892 -47.25 34.01 -0.89
N GLN A 893 -46.48 34.46 0.10
CA GLN A 893 -46.40 35.86 0.48
C GLN A 893 -45.86 36.72 -0.68
N ARG A 894 -44.81 36.27 -1.37
CA ARG A 894 -44.20 37.00 -2.48
C ARG A 894 -45.12 37.09 -3.69
N VAL A 895 -45.86 36.03 -4.00
CA VAL A 895 -46.89 36.04 -5.05
C VAL A 895 -48.02 37.01 -4.69
N ALA A 896 -48.45 37.06 -3.43
CA ALA A 896 -49.46 38.02 -2.97
C ALA A 896 -48.96 39.47 -3.06
N GLU A 897 -47.70 39.74 -2.74
CA GLU A 897 -47.10 41.09 -2.76
C GLU A 897 -46.76 41.58 -4.17
N LYS A 898 -46.20 40.73 -5.02
CA LYS A 898 -45.52 41.14 -6.27
C LYS A 898 -46.04 40.46 -7.54
N GLY A 899 -46.86 39.42 -7.39
CA GLY A 899 -47.21 38.50 -8.47
C GLY A 899 -46.08 37.51 -8.78
N LEU A 900 -46.30 36.61 -9.74
CA LEU A 900 -45.28 35.67 -10.20
C LEU A 900 -44.27 36.41 -11.10
N LEU A 901 -42.97 36.29 -10.79
CA LEU A 901 -41.89 37.01 -11.49
C LEU A 901 -40.98 36.03 -12.23
N ALA A 902 -40.80 36.23 -13.54
CA ALA A 902 -39.89 35.45 -14.37
C ALA A 902 -38.67 36.29 -14.77
N PRO A 903 -37.44 35.76 -14.76
CA PRO A 903 -36.28 36.49 -15.30
C PRO A 903 -36.50 36.88 -16.77
N ALA A 904 -36.19 38.12 -17.15
CA ALA A 904 -36.37 38.59 -18.52
C ALA A 904 -35.55 37.74 -19.52
N ALA A 905 -34.36 37.29 -19.13
CA ALA A 905 -33.50 36.42 -19.95
C ALA A 905 -34.08 35.01 -20.19
N LEU A 906 -35.11 34.61 -19.42
CA LEU A 906 -35.87 33.38 -19.64
C LEU A 906 -36.91 33.56 -20.76
N LEU A 907 -37.36 34.80 -20.97
CA LEU A 907 -38.39 35.18 -21.93
C LEU A 907 -37.74 35.54 -23.27
N GLY A 908 -37.85 34.64 -24.26
CA GLY A 908 -37.41 34.91 -25.64
C GLY A 908 -38.36 35.85 -26.40
N ARG A 909 -38.19 35.95 -27.73
CA ARG A 909 -38.97 36.84 -28.63
C ARG A 909 -40.49 36.65 -28.63
N GLY A 910 -41.03 35.61 -27.98
CA GLY A 910 -42.47 35.31 -27.88
C GLY A 910 -43.08 35.45 -26.48
N GLY A 911 -42.32 35.95 -25.49
CA GLY A 911 -42.79 36.16 -24.12
C GLY A 911 -43.19 34.87 -23.38
N TRP A 912 -43.92 35.04 -22.28
CA TRP A 912 -44.33 33.94 -21.40
C TRP A 912 -45.15 32.83 -22.10
N PRO A 913 -46.19 33.12 -22.90
CA PRO A 913 -47.00 32.07 -23.52
C PRO A 913 -46.21 31.14 -24.45
N ALA A 914 -45.25 31.69 -25.21
CA ALA A 914 -44.44 30.91 -26.14
C ALA A 914 -43.41 30.02 -25.42
N LEU A 915 -42.83 30.50 -24.32
CA LEU A 915 -41.96 29.69 -23.46
C LEU A 915 -42.74 28.54 -22.82
N TRP A 916 -43.90 28.85 -22.22
CA TRP A 916 -44.71 27.89 -21.50
C TRP A 916 -45.25 26.78 -22.42
N ALA A 917 -45.75 27.15 -23.60
CA ALA A 917 -46.19 26.17 -24.59
C ALA A 917 -45.05 25.29 -25.12
N ARG A 918 -43.81 25.78 -25.16
CA ARG A 918 -42.63 24.98 -25.53
C ARG A 918 -42.20 24.03 -24.42
N ALA A 919 -42.33 24.43 -23.16
CA ALA A 919 -42.01 23.58 -22.02
C ALA A 919 -42.92 22.35 -21.92
N HIS A 920 -44.16 22.45 -22.43
CA HIS A 920 -45.18 21.39 -22.40
C HIS A 920 -45.33 20.59 -23.71
N ARG A 921 -44.42 20.78 -24.67
CA ARG A 921 -44.26 19.91 -25.84
C ARG A 921 -43.25 18.83 -25.55
#